data_AF-A0A3D4UTP5-F1
#
_entry.id   AF-A0A3D4UTP5-F1
#
_cell.length_a   1.000
_cell.length_b   1.000
_cell.length_c   1.000
_cell.angle_alpha   90.00
_cell.angle_beta   90.00
_cell.angle_gamma   90.00
#
_symmetry.space_group_name_H-M   'P 1'
#
loop_
_entity.id
_entity.type
_entity.pdbx_description
1 polymer ?
#
loop_
_entity_poly.entity_id
_entity_poly.type
_entity_poly.pdbx_seq_one_letter_code
_entity_poly.pdbx_strand_id
1 'polypeptide(L)'
;AAEGKDGQFIEVKPGRGTLYPDFSSVSDGKNVLSPMGLSTTLEMYVNVCDQSHDNQSIAQIRKSATNSMSLFLSQSSASSSTSDVIFGITSGSISSYVSASIDKGKFNHVAAVYEASGSKEGNLSLFINGVLINSSGSNVTKFDKLDFGDSSFIIGSGSSVNLTHFTDDGQSKSTFVTKQTFSGSIDELRYYNIKRNQDEIKKFGKRNVYSDPHLKLYFKFNEPAGSYNIPSVVLDSSGNAHHSKIINFSNSMRLTGSVKPPLIYEKRENNPVLFPEYGDNKILNQSLLLSASDYDDANPNLITKLIPAHYFLDGKIFEGISGVTGSIGDEYSASNIPGSGKIGSGQLLMSFLLLWAKHFDELKMFIDVFSRLVNIDYDKNVSAPDKFLYHLGRYYGLDLQSIFSNVGFEQFFENIAINNQETLSAFSLQKIQNEMWRRILVNLKSLQRSKGTINSIKGLIRTIGVNPDTIFEFREYGKPQRKYLSDSRKNISKNLNFLDFSGSLAKRTIAQQTSVDGQGFSKTTPYMLSPFLSGSQIEIGWPFSSVATRQSHFDQDGLIDKFGPHGLNRKPNDGLFTSGSFTYECVYRFPTKLSGSLAHYVTQSLARIQTTGSVAAGGNVLVANLIATQQVGNEPTKLKLYFSDNRSNNTVHELMIPSASLFNGNPWYISFGKIRNDDPYMHDLRTESPFLSSSLFLRCGEIGTTKRSEYFSTSSFIHTSSYLQWGILDTMTAGHNSSGSFLCIGSQSLNTVHPSSFSLNRSNIKKEVRHTDFSGQINFLRFWSRGTSEKEANERVSNIFSLATENTNYQYNHNHVISGAWNKLRIDAKIGIQATTASNSSGEFRIFDYSQNNFDITGSYVVPFAPWHANSGSHPNEDQLFHLRGYGFEPNKLLMKNHSVNYSMLSSKFDENDSVDKVRVRSFQDLEKLNEYSYSELAPIFQISENNQARDDNRFSIDLNATKALDEDIMKLFDSLDTFDGALGDPRIMFEDSYVELENLRKVYFKDLITRLDLSSYSQFFTWFDDAFTNLIVQFIPIRTRFLGVNYVIQSHALERHKFKYNFDHMYLMNRREPAFSFE
;
A
#
# COMPACT_ATOMS: atom_id res chain seq x y z
N ALA A 1 24.65 39.72 40.02
CA ALA A 1 23.52 39.46 39.09
C ALA A 1 22.75 38.27 39.63
N ALA A 2 21.46 38.45 39.92
CA ALA A 2 20.60 37.43 40.50
C ALA A 2 20.47 36.24 39.54
N GLU A 3 20.50 35.02 40.07
CA GLU A 3 20.03 33.82 39.34
C GLU A 3 18.63 34.11 38.80
N GLY A 4 18.40 33.89 37.50
CA GLY A 4 17.05 33.93 36.93
C GLY A 4 16.22 32.80 37.51
N LYS A 5 15.61 33.01 38.69
CA LYS A 5 14.81 32.01 39.42
C LYS A 5 13.33 31.99 39.03
N ASP A 6 12.88 32.96 38.24
CA ASP A 6 11.48 33.12 37.88
C ASP A 6 11.04 32.19 36.72
N GLY A 7 12.00 31.61 35.99
CA GLY A 7 11.72 30.65 34.91
C GLY A 7 11.69 29.19 35.38
N GLN A 8 11.59 28.28 34.42
CA GLN A 8 11.46 26.84 34.65
C GLN A 8 12.85 26.20 34.57
N PHE A 9 13.25 25.45 35.58
CA PHE A 9 14.58 24.84 35.62
C PHE A 9 14.63 23.61 36.53
N ILE A 10 15.68 22.81 36.39
CA ILE A 10 15.95 21.64 37.22
C ILE A 10 17.18 21.90 38.05
N GLU A 11 17.08 21.62 39.34
CA GLU A 11 18.22 21.61 40.26
C GLU A 11 18.56 20.17 40.63
N VAL A 12 19.76 19.74 40.27
CA VAL A 12 20.31 18.42 40.65
C VAL A 12 21.25 18.61 41.82
N LYS A 13 20.89 18.00 42.96
CA LYS A 13 21.73 18.04 44.16
C LYS A 13 22.97 17.15 43.95
N PRO A 14 24.15 17.59 44.44
CA PRO A 14 25.41 16.90 44.21
C PRO A 14 25.48 15.54 44.92
N GLY A 15 24.81 15.40 46.07
CA GLY A 15 24.77 14.14 46.82
C GLY A 15 23.79 13.13 46.19
N ARG A 16 24.20 11.87 46.10
CA ARG A 16 23.34 10.77 45.62
C ARG A 16 22.20 10.48 46.59
N GLY A 17 20.98 10.37 46.06
CA GLY A 17 19.77 10.01 46.81
C GLY A 17 19.34 10.96 47.92
N THR A 18 19.85 12.20 47.94
CA THR A 18 19.58 13.14 49.05
C THR A 18 18.19 13.78 48.97
N LEU A 19 17.67 14.03 47.77
CA LEU A 19 16.38 14.71 47.59
C LEU A 19 15.19 13.77 47.79
N TYR A 20 15.37 12.50 47.41
CA TYR A 20 14.33 11.48 47.40
C TYR A 20 14.85 10.15 47.97
N PRO A 21 15.22 10.11 49.26
CA PRO A 21 15.84 8.92 49.86
C PRO A 21 14.91 7.70 49.83
N ASP A 22 13.60 7.91 49.92
CA ASP A 22 12.60 6.83 50.05
C ASP A 22 12.52 5.89 48.83
N PHE A 23 12.97 6.34 47.65
CA PHE A 23 12.95 5.53 46.42
C PHE A 23 14.25 5.57 45.62
N SER A 24 15.30 6.12 46.21
CA SER A 24 16.64 6.08 45.63
C SER A 24 17.27 4.71 45.89
N SER A 25 17.82 4.07 44.86
CA SER A 25 18.57 2.81 45.03
C SER A 25 19.85 2.99 45.86
N VAL A 26 20.36 4.22 45.93
CA VAL A 26 21.54 4.61 46.72
C VAL A 26 21.29 5.96 47.40
N SER A 27 21.55 6.03 48.71
CA SER A 27 21.34 7.22 49.56
C SER A 27 22.57 7.57 50.40
N ASP A 28 23.77 7.31 49.88
CA ASP A 28 25.04 7.53 50.59
C ASP A 28 25.52 8.99 50.62
N GLY A 29 24.81 9.91 49.94
CA GLY A 29 25.11 11.34 49.93
C GLY A 29 26.43 11.70 49.25
N LYS A 30 27.11 10.78 48.57
CA LYS A 30 28.40 11.06 47.92
C LYS A 30 28.23 11.94 46.69
N ASN A 31 29.18 12.84 46.48
CA ASN A 31 29.22 13.71 45.32
C ASN A 31 29.96 13.05 44.15
N VAL A 32 29.21 12.66 43.12
CA VAL A 32 29.73 11.98 41.92
C VAL A 32 29.69 12.87 40.67
N LEU A 33 29.01 14.02 40.73
CA LEU A 33 28.91 14.97 39.62
C LEU A 33 30.19 15.79 39.41
N SER A 34 31.02 15.93 40.46
CA SER A 34 32.32 16.61 40.33
C SER A 34 33.35 15.71 39.63
N PRO A 35 33.94 16.16 38.49
CA PRO A 35 34.82 15.31 37.68
C PRO A 35 36.23 15.14 38.26
N MET A 36 36.65 15.97 39.23
CA MET A 36 37.93 15.84 39.95
C MET A 36 39.17 15.67 39.06
N GLY A 37 39.18 16.30 37.87
CA GLY A 37 40.29 16.24 36.90
C GLY A 37 40.17 15.14 35.83
N LEU A 38 39.08 14.37 35.82
CA LEU A 38 38.74 13.44 34.73
C LEU A 38 38.20 14.20 33.50
N SER A 39 38.26 13.53 32.34
CA SER A 39 37.55 13.97 31.13
C SER A 39 36.04 13.91 31.35
N THR A 40 35.28 14.79 30.70
CA THR A 40 33.81 14.83 30.83
C THR A 40 33.13 14.92 29.49
N THR A 41 31.91 14.41 29.41
CA THR A 41 31.03 14.57 28.26
C THR A 41 29.63 14.94 28.74
N LEU A 42 29.09 16.05 28.24
CA LEU A 42 27.71 16.47 28.41
C LEU A 42 27.02 16.38 27.05
N GLU A 43 26.07 15.47 26.89
CA GLU A 43 25.30 15.30 25.65
C GLU A 43 23.80 15.44 25.93
N MET A 44 23.07 16.08 25.01
CA MET A 44 21.62 16.22 25.07
C MET A 44 21.05 16.62 23.71
N TYR A 45 19.75 16.44 23.53
CA TYR A 45 19.00 17.05 22.44
C TYR A 45 18.46 18.41 22.88
N VAL A 46 18.66 19.43 22.05
CA VAL A 46 18.20 20.80 22.30
C VAL A 46 17.38 21.27 21.09
N ASN A 47 16.13 21.67 21.34
CA ASN A 47 15.28 22.36 20.37
C ASN A 47 15.06 23.80 20.82
N VAL A 48 15.68 24.74 20.12
CA VAL A 48 15.56 26.18 20.40
C VAL A 48 14.36 26.73 19.65
N CYS A 49 13.54 27.53 20.32
CA CYS A 49 12.38 28.17 19.70
C CYS A 49 12.79 29.10 18.53
N ASP A 50 11.98 29.18 17.48
CA ASP A 50 12.19 30.07 16.31
C ASP A 50 12.01 31.57 16.62
N GLN A 51 11.86 31.93 17.90
CA GLN A 51 11.71 33.31 18.34
C GLN A 51 13.07 33.95 18.66
N SER A 52 13.06 35.28 18.81
CA SER A 52 14.21 36.00 19.34
C SER A 52 14.41 35.66 20.81
N HIS A 53 15.67 35.49 21.21
CA HIS A 53 16.03 35.21 22.59
C HIS A 53 17.39 35.87 22.92
N ASP A 54 17.53 36.39 24.13
CA ASP A 54 18.79 36.81 24.76
C ASP A 54 19.69 35.62 25.19
N ASN A 55 20.84 35.92 25.78
CA ASN A 55 21.78 34.93 26.34
C ASN A 55 21.15 34.06 27.45
N GLN A 56 21.20 32.74 27.27
CA GLN A 56 20.63 31.72 28.16
C GLN A 56 21.68 30.70 28.63
N SER A 57 21.42 30.03 29.76
CA SER A 57 22.17 28.87 30.23
C SER A 57 21.36 27.61 30.02
N ILE A 58 21.89 26.65 29.25
CA ILE A 58 21.27 25.34 29.01
C ILE A 58 21.57 24.43 30.20
N ALA A 59 22.84 24.33 30.59
CA ALA A 59 23.27 23.48 31.71
C ALA A 59 24.54 24.06 32.36
N GLN A 60 24.59 24.12 33.68
CA GLN A 60 25.69 24.75 34.42
C GLN A 60 25.95 24.06 35.77
N ILE A 61 27.22 23.73 36.02
CA ILE A 61 27.74 23.42 37.37
C ILE A 61 28.68 24.57 37.74
N ARG A 62 28.38 25.28 38.84
CA ARG A 62 29.10 26.51 39.20
C ARG A 62 29.28 26.64 40.71
N LYS A 63 30.55 26.75 41.13
CA LYS A 63 30.93 27.10 42.51
C LYS A 63 31.10 28.61 42.69
N SER A 64 31.64 29.29 41.68
CA SER A 64 31.80 30.76 41.65
C SER A 64 31.91 31.26 40.21
N ALA A 65 31.94 32.57 39.97
CA ALA A 65 32.07 33.12 38.61
C ALA A 65 33.37 32.70 37.89
N THR A 66 34.39 32.28 38.62
CA THR A 66 35.69 31.82 38.11
C THR A 66 35.91 30.32 38.25
N ASN A 67 34.91 29.56 38.72
CA ASN A 67 34.97 28.10 38.78
C ASN A 67 33.62 27.51 38.36
N SER A 68 33.52 27.13 37.08
CA SER A 68 32.31 26.61 36.48
C SER A 68 32.56 25.79 35.22
N MET A 69 31.64 24.89 34.92
CA MET A 69 31.48 24.26 33.61
C MET A 69 30.07 24.57 33.13
N SER A 70 29.93 25.14 31.94
CA SER A 70 28.65 25.67 31.47
C SER A 70 28.48 25.50 29.97
N LEU A 71 27.26 25.13 29.58
CA LEU A 71 26.76 25.12 28.22
C LEU A 71 25.74 26.26 28.08
N PHE A 72 26.07 27.23 27.25
CA PHE A 72 25.30 28.45 27.05
C PHE A 72 24.70 28.51 25.64
N LEU A 73 23.66 29.32 25.50
CA LEU A 73 23.06 29.69 24.22
C LEU A 73 23.21 31.21 24.04
N SER A 74 23.86 31.61 22.95
CA SER A 74 24.08 33.00 22.55
C SER A 74 22.78 33.63 22.07
N GLN A 75 22.62 34.93 22.29
CA GLN A 75 21.48 35.71 21.81
C GLN A 75 21.31 35.56 20.30
N SER A 76 20.07 35.52 19.83
CA SER A 76 19.76 35.40 18.41
C SER A 76 18.44 36.09 18.08
N SER A 77 18.41 36.76 16.93
CA SER A 77 17.21 37.45 16.43
C SER A 77 16.16 36.47 15.89
N ALA A 78 14.91 36.92 15.76
CA ALA A 78 13.84 36.13 15.15
C ALA A 78 14.05 35.88 13.63
N SER A 79 14.91 36.68 12.98
CA SER A 79 15.24 36.53 11.56
C SER A 79 16.36 35.51 11.29
N SER A 80 17.10 35.10 12.32
CA SER A 80 18.17 34.10 12.17
C SER A 80 17.60 32.69 12.28
N SER A 81 17.95 31.83 11.32
CA SER A 81 17.62 30.40 11.35
C SER A 81 18.52 29.60 12.29
N THR A 82 19.59 30.21 12.83
CA THR A 82 20.57 29.57 13.70
C THR A 82 20.81 30.36 14.99
N SER A 83 21.33 29.66 16.01
CA SER A 83 21.84 30.24 17.25
C SER A 83 23.12 29.51 17.67
N ASP A 84 24.05 30.21 18.32
CA ASP A 84 25.33 29.63 18.73
C ASP A 84 25.25 29.04 20.14
N VAL A 85 25.69 27.80 20.27
CA VAL A 85 25.93 27.14 21.55
C VAL A 85 27.39 27.33 21.93
N ILE A 86 27.64 27.72 23.18
CA ILE A 86 28.97 27.97 23.71
C ILE A 86 29.21 27.03 24.90
N PHE A 87 30.22 26.16 24.79
CA PHE A 87 30.67 25.35 25.91
C PHE A 87 31.93 25.97 26.52
N GLY A 88 31.89 26.26 27.82
CA GLY A 88 32.97 26.94 28.52
C GLY A 88 33.30 26.30 29.86
N ILE A 89 34.60 26.21 30.15
CA ILE A 89 35.12 25.76 31.46
C ILE A 89 36.04 26.85 32.03
N THR A 90 35.86 27.14 33.31
CA THR A 90 36.63 28.14 34.05
C THR A 90 37.09 27.54 35.38
N SER A 91 38.35 27.75 35.74
CA SER A 91 38.91 27.39 37.04
C SER A 91 39.99 28.38 37.45
N GLY A 92 39.68 29.22 38.45
CA GLY A 92 40.55 30.30 38.89
C GLY A 92 40.79 31.33 37.79
N SER A 93 42.04 31.47 37.35
CA SER A 93 42.45 32.42 36.30
C SER A 93 42.48 31.79 34.90
N ILE A 94 42.21 30.49 34.77
CA ILE A 94 42.23 29.77 33.50
C ILE A 94 40.79 29.59 33.01
N SER A 95 40.54 29.93 31.75
CA SER A 95 39.27 29.65 31.08
C SER A 95 39.50 29.19 29.66
N SER A 96 38.65 28.29 29.17
CA SER A 96 38.62 27.87 27.78
C SER A 96 37.18 27.73 27.32
N TYR A 97 36.93 27.95 26.03
CA TYR A 97 35.62 27.82 25.43
C TYR A 97 35.71 27.30 24.01
N VAL A 98 34.59 26.78 23.53
CA VAL A 98 34.35 26.41 22.13
C VAL A 98 32.91 26.77 21.80
N SER A 99 32.64 27.16 20.55
CA SER A 99 31.30 27.50 20.07
C SER A 99 30.94 26.78 18.78
N ALA A 100 29.65 26.52 18.57
CA ALA A 100 29.10 25.93 17.36
C ALA A 100 27.66 26.41 17.11
N SER A 101 27.29 26.65 15.86
CA SER A 101 25.93 27.03 15.49
C SER A 101 24.99 25.82 15.43
N ILE A 102 23.77 25.98 15.93
CA ILE A 102 22.67 25.02 15.82
C ILE A 102 21.47 25.67 15.14
N ASP A 103 20.65 24.85 14.48
CA ASP A 103 19.44 25.31 13.80
C ASP A 103 18.28 25.51 14.80
N LYS A 104 17.46 26.54 14.63
CA LYS A 104 16.24 26.74 15.42
C LYS A 104 15.06 25.90 14.89
N GLY A 105 14.07 25.66 15.75
CA GLY A 105 12.78 25.03 15.37
C GLY A 105 12.81 23.52 15.24
N LYS A 106 13.98 22.89 15.41
CA LYS A 106 14.16 21.43 15.41
C LYS A 106 15.15 20.99 16.48
N PHE A 107 15.05 19.71 16.87
CA PHE A 107 16.02 19.10 17.79
C PHE A 107 17.39 18.95 17.15
N ASN A 108 18.41 19.45 17.83
CA ASN A 108 19.82 19.23 17.51
C ASN A 108 20.47 18.40 18.62
N HIS A 109 21.21 17.35 18.27
CA HIS A 109 22.02 16.63 19.24
C HIS A 109 23.30 17.42 19.52
N VAL A 110 23.47 17.90 20.74
CA VAL A 110 24.65 18.67 21.16
C VAL A 110 25.45 17.82 22.14
N ALA A 111 26.71 17.54 21.83
CA ALA A 111 27.64 16.91 22.76
C ALA A 111 28.88 17.78 22.97
N ALA A 112 29.04 18.23 24.21
CA ALA A 112 30.16 19.01 24.71
C ALA A 112 31.13 18.10 25.46
N VAL A 113 32.37 18.01 24.97
CA VAL A 113 33.39 17.09 25.46
C VAL A 113 34.57 17.87 25.98
N TYR A 114 34.99 17.59 27.21
CA TYR A 114 36.28 18.01 27.74
C TYR A 114 37.20 16.80 27.88
N GLU A 115 38.30 16.83 27.17
CA GLU A 115 39.36 15.84 27.24
C GLU A 115 40.52 16.36 28.10
N ALA A 116 40.90 15.58 29.10
CA ALA A 116 42.11 15.78 29.88
C ALA A 116 43.20 14.80 29.38
N SER A 117 43.95 15.17 28.34
CA SER A 117 44.99 14.33 27.73
C SER A 117 46.41 14.67 28.22
N GLY A 118 47.17 13.67 28.67
CA GLY A 118 48.56 13.88 29.11
C GLY A 118 48.69 14.63 30.44
N SER A 119 49.92 15.12 30.73
CA SER A 119 50.26 15.75 32.01
C SER A 119 49.92 17.25 32.08
N LYS A 120 49.72 17.95 30.94
CA LYS A 120 49.48 19.40 30.91
C LYS A 120 48.47 19.89 29.85
N GLU A 121 47.97 19.01 28.97
CA GLU A 121 47.11 19.40 27.85
C GLU A 121 45.64 19.07 28.15
N GLY A 122 44.74 19.96 27.74
CA GLY A 122 43.30 19.76 27.74
C GLY A 122 42.72 20.18 26.39
N ASN A 123 41.56 19.63 26.02
CA ASN A 123 40.86 19.99 24.79
C ASN A 123 39.34 20.04 25.03
N LEU A 124 38.67 21.05 24.48
CA LEU A 124 37.22 21.20 24.48
C LEU A 124 36.71 20.98 23.06
N SER A 125 35.76 20.07 22.87
CA SER A 125 35.18 19.78 21.57
C SER A 125 33.65 19.89 21.62
N LEU A 126 33.07 20.44 20.56
CA LEU A 126 31.62 20.48 20.35
C LEU A 126 31.23 19.65 19.13
N PHE A 127 30.36 18.67 19.36
CA PHE A 127 29.76 17.84 18.33
C PHE A 127 28.30 18.23 18.17
N ILE A 128 27.88 18.49 16.93
CA ILE A 128 26.48 18.76 16.58
C ILE A 128 26.00 17.64 15.65
N ASN A 129 24.89 16.99 15.99
CA ASN A 129 24.31 15.87 15.25
C ASN A 129 25.31 14.71 14.99
N GLY A 130 26.23 14.50 15.94
CA GLY A 130 27.26 13.45 15.88
C GLY A 130 28.47 13.78 15.01
N VAL A 131 28.62 15.03 14.56
CA VAL A 131 29.76 15.52 13.78
C VAL A 131 30.54 16.55 14.60
N LEU A 132 31.87 16.42 14.65
CA LEU A 132 32.74 17.42 15.28
C LEU A 132 32.66 18.72 14.48
N ILE A 133 32.18 19.80 15.09
CA ILE A 133 32.08 21.12 14.44
C ILE A 133 33.28 21.99 14.82
N ASN A 134 33.66 21.98 16.09
CA ASN A 134 34.71 22.85 16.59
C ASN A 134 35.43 22.20 17.77
N SER A 135 36.72 22.49 17.93
CA SER A 135 37.53 22.10 19.07
C SER A 135 38.48 23.21 19.47
N SER A 136 38.79 23.34 20.76
CA SER A 136 39.86 24.23 21.19
C SER A 136 41.20 23.73 20.67
N GLY A 137 42.13 24.64 20.37
CA GLY A 137 43.44 24.26 19.84
C GLY A 137 44.24 23.40 20.83
N SER A 138 45.25 22.67 20.34
CA SER A 138 46.08 21.69 21.06
C SER A 138 46.94 22.22 22.23
N ASN A 139 46.72 23.45 22.70
CA ASN A 139 47.53 24.12 23.73
C ASN A 139 46.72 24.65 24.92
N VAL A 140 45.48 24.18 25.15
CA VAL A 140 44.74 24.58 26.36
C VAL A 140 45.35 23.86 27.56
N THR A 141 45.69 24.60 28.61
CA THR A 141 46.20 24.05 29.87
C THR A 141 45.14 23.17 30.52
N LYS A 142 45.50 21.93 30.84
CA LYS A 142 44.67 21.00 31.62
C LYS A 142 44.19 21.65 32.90
N PHE A 143 42.91 21.46 33.23
CA PHE A 143 42.37 21.85 34.52
C PHE A 143 42.70 20.77 35.58
N ASP A 144 43.75 20.99 36.37
CA ASP A 144 44.27 20.01 37.35
C ASP A 144 43.25 19.62 38.43
N LYS A 145 42.38 20.54 38.84
CA LYS A 145 41.30 20.26 39.81
C LYS A 145 40.00 20.97 39.42
N LEU A 146 39.16 20.28 38.64
CA LEU A 146 37.75 20.65 38.42
C LEU A 146 36.91 20.11 39.57
N ASP A 147 36.90 20.85 40.67
CA ASP A 147 36.16 20.54 41.89
C ASP A 147 35.11 21.64 42.16
N PHE A 148 33.85 21.24 42.12
CA PHE A 148 32.71 22.12 42.31
C PHE A 148 32.15 22.05 43.74
N GLY A 149 32.71 21.22 44.64
CA GLY A 149 32.19 21.02 46.00
C GLY A 149 30.69 20.67 45.99
N ASP A 150 29.94 21.17 46.96
CA ASP A 150 28.49 20.92 47.09
C ASP A 150 27.63 21.81 46.18
N SER A 151 28.16 22.25 45.03
CA SER A 151 27.39 23.02 44.06
C SER A 151 26.38 22.15 43.32
N SER A 152 25.15 22.62 43.20
CA SER A 152 24.11 21.96 42.40
C SER A 152 24.41 22.04 40.90
N PHE A 153 24.02 21.02 40.16
CA PHE A 153 24.00 21.06 38.70
C PHE A 153 22.63 21.62 38.24
N ILE A 154 22.65 22.78 37.61
CA ILE A 154 21.45 23.52 37.17
C ILE A 154 21.23 23.29 35.68
N ILE A 155 20.01 22.94 35.29
CA ILE A 155 19.59 22.77 33.87
C ILE A 155 18.43 23.72 33.59
N GLY A 156 18.53 24.51 32.52
CA GLY A 156 17.51 25.49 32.09
C GLY A 156 17.61 26.87 32.75
N SER A 157 18.55 27.06 33.68
CA SER A 157 18.87 28.37 34.26
C SER A 157 20.38 28.43 34.59
N GLY A 158 20.87 29.60 34.98
CA GLY A 158 22.26 29.78 35.35
C GLY A 158 22.58 31.20 35.80
N SER A 159 23.81 31.36 36.27
CA SER A 159 24.43 32.63 36.65
C SER A 159 25.54 33.00 35.68
N SER A 160 25.91 34.29 35.69
CA SER A 160 27.01 34.80 34.88
C SER A 160 28.36 34.20 35.28
N VAL A 161 29.21 33.97 34.28
CA VAL A 161 30.53 33.31 34.39
C VAL A 161 31.60 34.14 33.66
N ASN A 162 32.80 34.20 34.23
CA ASN A 162 33.97 34.85 33.61
C ASN A 162 34.65 33.91 32.63
N LEU A 163 34.39 34.11 31.34
CA LEU A 163 35.06 33.43 30.23
C LEU A 163 35.97 34.45 29.55
N THR A 164 37.29 34.28 29.58
CA THR A 164 38.19 35.26 28.95
C THR A 164 38.20 35.10 27.43
N HIS A 165 38.16 36.23 26.72
CA HIS A 165 38.27 36.32 25.25
C HIS A 165 37.29 35.43 24.46
N PHE A 166 36.05 35.25 24.94
CA PHE A 166 35.03 34.54 24.17
C PHE A 166 34.30 35.45 23.19
N THR A 167 33.93 34.91 22.03
CA THR A 167 33.13 35.62 21.03
C THR A 167 31.66 35.29 21.22
N ASP A 168 30.83 36.32 21.34
CA ASP A 168 29.37 36.22 21.45
C ASP A 168 28.76 37.39 20.70
N ASP A 169 27.89 37.09 19.73
CA ASP A 169 27.37 38.06 18.76
C ASP A 169 28.48 38.80 17.98
N GLY A 170 29.52 38.05 17.58
CA GLY A 170 30.66 38.60 16.84
C GLY A 170 31.60 39.53 17.62
N GLN A 171 31.35 39.74 18.93
CA GLN A 171 32.18 40.60 19.79
C GLN A 171 32.95 39.79 20.84
N SER A 172 34.19 40.17 21.10
CA SER A 172 34.99 39.60 22.19
C SER A 172 34.53 40.13 23.55
N LYS A 173 34.13 39.23 24.45
CA LYS A 173 33.64 39.51 25.81
C LYS A 173 34.48 38.75 26.84
N SER A 174 34.42 39.21 28.10
CA SER A 174 35.15 38.61 29.24
C SER A 174 34.25 37.97 30.30
N THR A 175 32.94 38.19 30.20
CA THR A 175 31.92 37.59 31.08
C THR A 175 30.70 37.22 30.24
N PHE A 176 30.25 35.96 30.33
CA PHE A 176 28.98 35.54 29.79
C PHE A 176 27.88 35.92 30.77
N VAL A 177 27.02 36.86 30.38
CA VAL A 177 25.90 37.35 31.21
C VAL A 177 24.62 36.65 30.78
N THR A 178 24.16 35.72 31.63
CA THR A 178 22.84 35.09 31.52
C THR A 178 21.75 36.12 31.82
N LYS A 179 20.91 36.44 30.83
CA LYS A 179 19.83 37.43 30.97
C LYS A 179 18.45 36.82 31.14
N GLN A 180 18.29 35.57 30.72
CA GLN A 180 17.01 34.85 30.75
C GLN A 180 17.21 33.35 30.96
N THR A 181 16.15 32.67 31.39
CA THR A 181 16.09 31.21 31.50
C THR A 181 15.97 30.57 30.12
N PHE A 182 16.34 29.30 30.01
CA PHE A 182 16.34 28.59 28.75
C PHE A 182 14.92 28.50 28.17
N SER A 183 14.76 28.87 26.91
CA SER A 183 13.49 28.83 26.19
C SER A 183 13.59 27.87 25.00
N GLY A 184 13.16 26.64 25.24
CA GLY A 184 13.22 25.54 24.28
C GLY A 184 12.88 24.21 24.94
N SER A 185 13.04 23.13 24.18
CA SER A 185 12.87 21.76 24.69
C SER A 185 14.22 21.06 24.81
N ILE A 186 14.42 20.33 25.91
CA ILE A 186 15.59 19.46 26.13
C ILE A 186 15.09 18.03 26.17
N ASP A 187 15.86 17.12 25.58
CA ASP A 187 15.62 15.69 25.68
C ASP A 187 16.95 14.93 25.86
N GLU A 188 16.90 13.72 26.41
CA GLU A 188 18.05 12.79 26.54
C GLU A 188 19.33 13.41 27.12
N LEU A 189 19.21 14.15 28.24
CA LEU A 189 20.36 14.77 28.90
C LEU A 189 21.20 13.73 29.62
N ARG A 190 22.47 13.63 29.25
CA ARG A 190 23.43 12.66 29.80
C ARG A 190 24.74 13.35 30.16
N TYR A 191 25.30 12.99 31.30
CA TYR A 191 26.56 13.50 31.79
C TYR A 191 27.50 12.35 32.19
N TYR A 192 28.69 12.32 31.60
CA TYR A 192 29.69 11.29 31.81
C TYR A 192 30.99 11.89 32.37
N ASN A 193 31.68 11.13 33.22
CA ASN A 193 33.07 11.40 33.63
C ASN A 193 34.08 10.61 32.78
N ILE A 194 33.87 10.60 31.46
CA ILE A 194 34.81 10.09 30.45
C ILE A 194 34.64 10.89 29.15
N LYS A 195 35.68 10.92 28.32
CA LYS A 195 35.58 11.39 26.93
C LYS A 195 34.85 10.33 26.10
N ARG A 196 33.75 10.72 25.45
CA ARG A 196 33.12 9.89 24.40
C ARG A 196 33.73 10.19 23.04
N ASN A 197 33.90 9.16 22.22
CA ASN A 197 34.37 9.34 20.84
C ASN A 197 33.21 9.72 19.89
N GLN A 198 33.54 10.19 18.69
CA GLN A 198 32.53 10.65 17.73
C GLN A 198 31.56 9.52 17.30
N ASP A 199 32.08 8.30 17.10
CA ASP A 199 31.26 7.16 16.68
C ASP A 199 30.26 6.77 17.76
N GLU A 200 30.65 6.80 19.02
CA GLU A 200 29.79 6.58 20.18
C GLU A 200 28.71 7.66 20.28
N ILE A 201 29.09 8.94 20.16
CA ILE A 201 28.16 10.07 20.18
C ILE A 201 27.13 9.92 19.05
N LYS A 202 27.56 9.55 17.85
CA LYS A 202 26.67 9.33 16.70
C LYS A 202 25.78 8.10 16.88
N LYS A 203 26.34 7.02 17.40
CA LYS A 203 25.66 5.73 17.62
C LYS A 203 24.58 5.85 18.69
N PHE A 204 24.91 6.40 19.84
CA PHE A 204 24.01 6.54 20.99
C PHE A 204 23.19 7.84 20.97
N GLY A 205 23.46 8.75 20.04
CA GLY A 205 22.54 9.83 19.72
C GLY A 205 21.20 9.30 19.19
N LYS A 206 21.17 8.14 18.51
CA LYS A 206 19.93 7.62 17.91
C LYS A 206 19.20 6.56 18.76
N ARG A 207 19.78 6.10 19.87
CA ARG A 207 19.24 5.00 20.70
C ARG A 207 19.41 5.21 22.20
N ASN A 208 18.67 4.44 22.98
CA ASN A 208 18.76 4.44 24.45
C ASN A 208 20.15 3.99 24.92
N VAL A 209 20.56 4.55 26.06
CA VAL A 209 21.76 4.16 26.79
C VAL A 209 21.34 3.43 28.08
N TYR A 210 22.18 2.49 28.52
CA TYR A 210 22.01 1.77 29.78
C TYR A 210 22.98 2.30 30.83
N SER A 211 22.77 1.95 32.10
CA SER A 211 23.65 2.39 33.19
C SER A 211 25.09 1.94 32.93
N ASP A 212 26.03 2.86 33.13
CA ASP A 212 27.46 2.66 32.93
C ASP A 212 28.20 3.31 34.12
N PRO A 213 29.31 2.75 34.61
CA PRO A 213 30.06 3.33 35.73
C PRO A 213 30.53 4.78 35.50
N HIS A 214 30.74 5.18 34.24
CA HIS A 214 31.15 6.53 33.86
C HIS A 214 29.96 7.48 33.65
N LEU A 215 28.75 6.97 33.41
CA LEU A 215 27.52 7.76 33.32
C LEU A 215 27.09 8.22 34.72
N LYS A 216 27.13 9.52 34.96
CA LYS A 216 26.88 10.11 36.28
C LYS A 216 25.48 10.67 36.45
N LEU A 217 24.88 11.16 35.37
CA LEU A 217 23.51 11.66 35.35
C LEU A 217 22.87 11.32 34.02
N TYR A 218 21.61 10.85 34.03
CA TYR A 218 20.86 10.63 32.81
C TYR A 218 19.37 10.93 33.00
N PHE A 219 18.87 11.99 32.36
CA PHE A 219 17.46 12.31 32.28
C PHE A 219 16.92 12.02 30.87
N LYS A 220 16.02 11.04 30.80
CA LYS A 220 15.29 10.65 29.58
C LYS A 220 14.09 11.53 29.26
N PHE A 221 13.57 12.24 30.26
CA PHE A 221 12.36 13.04 30.18
C PHE A 221 11.09 12.28 29.70
N ASN A 222 11.08 10.95 29.77
CA ASN A 222 9.99 10.09 29.32
C ASN A 222 8.85 9.92 30.35
N GLU A 223 8.82 10.75 31.40
CA GLU A 223 7.74 10.72 32.38
C GLU A 223 6.42 11.21 31.77
N PRO A 224 5.28 10.55 32.08
CA PRO A 224 4.02 10.82 31.42
C PRO A 224 3.46 12.20 31.78
N ALA A 225 2.68 12.78 30.88
CA ALA A 225 1.76 13.87 31.20
C ALA A 225 0.49 13.32 31.86
N GLY A 226 -0.14 14.11 32.74
CA GLY A 226 -1.43 13.76 33.33
C GLY A 226 -1.55 14.13 34.80
N SER A 227 -2.66 13.72 35.41
CA SER A 227 -2.95 13.95 36.82
C SER A 227 -2.51 12.75 37.66
N TYR A 228 -1.28 12.80 38.16
CA TYR A 228 -0.75 11.93 39.22
C TYR A 228 -0.02 12.81 40.24
N ASN A 229 0.19 12.33 41.46
CA ASN A 229 0.50 13.22 42.58
C ASN A 229 1.92 13.82 42.59
N ILE A 230 2.85 13.40 41.71
CA ILE A 230 4.21 13.98 41.59
C ILE A 230 4.65 14.18 40.12
N PRO A 231 3.99 15.07 39.37
CA PRO A 231 4.27 15.25 37.94
C PRO A 231 5.54 16.07 37.66
N SER A 232 6.07 16.73 38.70
CA SER A 232 7.25 17.59 38.63
C SER A 232 8.58 16.84 38.80
N VAL A 233 8.57 15.54 39.10
CA VAL A 233 9.80 14.76 39.27
C VAL A 233 10.40 14.36 37.93
N VAL A 234 11.74 14.30 37.91
CA VAL A 234 12.56 13.79 36.82
C VAL A 234 13.41 12.65 37.35
N LEU A 235 13.34 11.49 36.71
CA LEU A 235 14.01 10.29 37.15
C LEU A 235 15.40 10.17 36.52
N ASP A 236 16.42 10.01 37.36
CA ASP A 236 17.77 9.67 36.93
C ASP A 236 17.86 8.19 36.53
N SER A 237 18.13 7.95 35.25
CA SER A 237 18.33 6.63 34.65
C SER A 237 19.79 6.18 34.65
N SER A 238 20.73 6.95 35.25
CA SER A 238 22.16 6.58 35.29
C SER A 238 22.48 5.46 36.28
N GLY A 239 21.60 5.23 37.25
CA GLY A 239 21.85 4.33 38.39
C GLY A 239 22.50 5.03 39.60
N ASN A 240 22.75 6.35 39.54
CA ASN A 240 23.30 7.10 40.67
C ASN A 240 22.26 7.72 41.61
N ALA A 241 20.97 7.64 41.25
CA ALA A 241 19.84 8.14 42.03
C ALA A 241 19.88 9.65 42.26
N HIS A 242 20.30 10.42 41.25
CA HIS A 242 20.18 11.88 41.22
C HIS A 242 18.77 12.31 40.74
N HIS A 243 17.73 11.72 41.31
CA HIS A 243 16.34 12.12 41.02
C HIS A 243 16.13 13.58 41.43
N SER A 244 15.48 14.34 40.56
CA SER A 244 15.34 15.80 40.68
C SER A 244 13.90 16.26 40.52
N LYS A 245 13.65 17.54 40.79
CA LYS A 245 12.36 18.19 40.60
C LYS A 245 12.50 19.38 39.65
N ILE A 246 11.52 19.55 38.77
CA ILE A 246 11.33 20.76 37.96
C ILE A 246 10.74 21.84 38.86
N ILE A 247 11.46 22.95 38.98
CA ILE A 247 11.01 24.16 39.68
C ILE A 247 10.13 24.98 38.72
N ASN A 248 9.04 25.55 39.26
CA ASN A 248 8.00 26.23 38.48
C ASN A 248 7.30 25.32 37.44
N PHE A 249 7.08 24.06 37.80
CA PHE A 249 6.46 23.04 36.94
C PHE A 249 5.02 23.36 36.50
N SER A 250 4.67 22.92 35.29
CA SER A 250 3.37 23.02 34.64
C SER A 250 3.15 21.76 33.82
N ASN A 251 1.93 21.22 33.82
CA ASN A 251 1.59 20.01 33.08
C ASN A 251 1.83 20.13 31.57
N SER A 252 1.82 21.36 31.03
CA SER A 252 2.11 21.63 29.60
C SER A 252 3.54 21.24 29.19
N MET A 253 4.47 21.14 30.13
CA MET A 253 5.88 20.79 29.86
C MET A 253 6.08 19.33 29.45
N ARG A 254 5.13 18.45 29.81
CA ARG A 254 5.18 17.01 29.50
C ARG A 254 4.35 16.63 28.27
N LEU A 255 3.71 17.60 27.62
CA LEU A 255 2.86 17.34 26.45
C LEU A 255 3.74 17.05 25.21
N THR A 256 3.83 15.77 24.85
CA THR A 256 4.63 15.27 23.72
C THR A 256 3.98 15.47 22.34
N GLY A 257 2.74 15.98 22.28
CA GLY A 257 1.98 16.10 21.03
C GLY A 257 2.46 17.18 20.05
N SER A 258 3.32 18.11 20.49
CA SER A 258 3.79 19.25 19.68
C SER A 258 5.11 18.99 18.95
N VAL A 259 5.96 18.06 19.42
CA VAL A 259 7.28 17.76 18.81
C VAL A 259 7.57 16.27 18.90
N LYS A 260 7.96 15.65 17.79
CA LYS A 260 8.33 14.22 17.73
C LYS A 260 9.59 13.95 18.57
N PRO A 261 9.64 12.84 19.34
CA PRO A 261 10.85 12.45 20.07
C PRO A 261 12.07 12.36 19.14
N PRO A 262 13.25 12.84 19.57
CA PRO A 262 14.46 12.89 18.74
C PRO A 262 15.15 11.53 18.57
N LEU A 263 14.94 10.59 19.49
CA LEU A 263 15.49 9.24 19.39
C LEU A 263 14.73 8.41 18.35
N ILE A 264 15.39 8.17 17.22
CA ILE A 264 14.82 7.44 16.08
C ILE A 264 14.63 5.95 16.39
N TYR A 265 15.54 5.34 17.16
CA TYR A 265 15.53 3.91 17.50
C TYR A 265 15.08 3.63 18.94
N GLU A 266 14.31 4.54 19.53
CA GLU A 266 13.73 4.34 20.85
C GLU A 266 12.68 3.22 20.81
N LYS A 267 12.85 2.20 21.66
CA LYS A 267 11.85 1.16 21.89
C LYS A 267 11.04 1.50 23.13
N ARG A 268 9.72 1.68 22.96
CA ARG A 268 8.79 1.93 24.09
C ARG A 268 8.85 0.84 25.15
N GLU A 269 9.07 -0.40 24.74
CA GLU A 269 9.21 -1.57 25.62
C GLU A 269 10.35 -1.40 26.64
N ASN A 270 11.42 -0.70 26.27
CA ASN A 270 12.58 -0.48 27.12
C ASN A 270 12.46 0.78 28.01
N ASN A 271 11.39 1.55 27.84
CA ASN A 271 11.13 2.82 28.52
C ASN A 271 9.74 2.81 29.18
N PRO A 272 9.44 1.88 30.10
CA PRO A 272 8.14 1.81 30.77
C PRO A 272 7.92 3.01 31.69
N VAL A 273 6.65 3.37 31.88
CA VAL A 273 6.25 4.38 32.87
C VAL A 273 6.37 3.77 34.27
N LEU A 274 7.24 4.35 35.11
CA LEU A 274 7.54 3.81 36.44
C LEU A 274 6.59 4.31 37.55
N PHE A 275 5.65 5.21 37.24
CA PHE A 275 4.73 5.78 38.22
C PHE A 275 3.55 4.84 38.48
N PRO A 276 3.37 4.31 39.70
CA PRO A 276 2.33 3.32 39.96
C PRO A 276 0.90 3.87 39.86
N GLU A 277 0.68 5.15 40.18
CA GLU A 277 -0.64 5.81 40.09
C GLU A 277 -1.03 6.23 38.66
N TYR A 278 -0.13 6.06 37.69
CA TYR A 278 -0.46 6.38 36.30
C TYR A 278 -1.63 5.51 35.83
N GLY A 279 -2.63 6.13 35.18
CA GLY A 279 -3.90 5.48 34.85
C GLY A 279 -3.73 4.13 34.15
N ASP A 280 -2.85 4.05 33.16
CA ASP A 280 -2.60 2.81 32.41
C ASP A 280 -1.96 1.72 33.28
N ASN A 281 -1.05 2.10 34.19
CA ASN A 281 -0.43 1.16 35.13
C ASN A 281 -1.45 0.64 36.15
N LYS A 282 -2.35 1.51 36.62
CA LYS A 282 -3.43 1.12 37.53
C LYS A 282 -4.40 0.15 36.85
N ILE A 283 -4.80 0.43 35.61
CA ILE A 283 -5.67 -0.45 34.81
C ILE A 283 -4.97 -1.79 34.56
N LEU A 284 -3.69 -1.77 34.19
CA LEU A 284 -2.90 -2.99 33.98
C LEU A 284 -2.89 -3.85 35.25
N ASN A 285 -2.56 -3.27 36.41
CA ASN A 285 -2.54 -3.99 37.68
C ASN A 285 -3.91 -4.58 38.05
N GLN A 286 -4.99 -3.81 37.87
CA GLN A 286 -6.37 -4.30 38.10
C GLN A 286 -6.71 -5.46 37.17
N SER A 287 -6.35 -5.37 35.89
CA SER A 287 -6.59 -6.44 34.91
C SER A 287 -5.82 -7.72 35.24
N LEU A 288 -4.57 -7.59 35.69
CA LEU A 288 -3.74 -8.73 36.09
C LEU A 288 -4.32 -9.41 37.33
N LEU A 289 -4.73 -8.63 38.35
CA LEU A 289 -5.36 -9.16 39.56
C LEU A 289 -6.67 -9.89 39.26
N LEU A 290 -7.53 -9.32 38.41
CA LEU A 290 -8.77 -9.98 37.97
C LEU A 290 -8.47 -11.28 37.22
N SER A 291 -7.54 -11.25 36.26
CA SER A 291 -7.18 -12.45 35.49
C SER A 291 -6.57 -13.56 36.34
N ALA A 292 -5.79 -13.19 37.36
CA ALA A 292 -5.22 -14.13 38.32
C ALA A 292 -6.31 -14.74 39.20
N SER A 293 -7.26 -13.92 39.69
CA SER A 293 -8.41 -14.40 40.47
C SER A 293 -9.27 -15.37 39.67
N ASP A 294 -9.59 -15.04 38.41
CA ASP A 294 -10.38 -15.91 37.53
C ASP A 294 -9.67 -17.27 37.29
N TYR A 295 -8.33 -17.24 37.17
CA TYR A 295 -7.53 -18.45 37.01
C TYR A 295 -7.51 -19.30 38.29
N ASP A 296 -7.32 -18.67 39.45
CA ASP A 296 -7.32 -19.35 40.75
C ASP A 296 -8.67 -20.00 41.04
N ASP A 297 -9.79 -19.31 40.78
CA ASP A 297 -11.14 -19.84 40.94
C ASP A 297 -11.41 -21.05 40.03
N ALA A 298 -10.88 -21.02 38.81
CA ALA A 298 -11.01 -22.12 37.85
C ALA A 298 -10.06 -23.30 38.16
N ASN A 299 -8.97 -23.09 38.91
CA ASN A 299 -7.95 -24.09 39.15
C ASN A 299 -8.32 -25.03 40.31
N PRO A 300 -8.65 -26.31 40.05
CA PRO A 300 -8.96 -27.24 41.12
C PRO A 300 -7.73 -27.60 41.96
N ASN A 301 -6.51 -27.41 41.44
CA ASN A 301 -5.25 -27.88 42.01
C ASN A 301 -4.44 -26.77 42.71
N LEU A 302 -5.12 -25.79 43.33
CA LEU A 302 -4.45 -24.76 44.14
C LEU A 302 -3.62 -25.40 45.26
N ILE A 303 -2.38 -24.93 45.45
CA ILE A 303 -1.45 -25.45 46.47
C ILE A 303 -2.04 -25.38 47.89
N THR A 304 -2.93 -24.43 48.13
CA THR A 304 -3.62 -24.21 49.41
C THR A 304 -4.53 -25.38 49.79
N LYS A 305 -5.02 -26.16 48.81
CA LYS A 305 -5.85 -27.35 49.05
C LYS A 305 -5.05 -28.58 49.48
N LEU A 306 -3.72 -28.56 49.34
CA LEU A 306 -2.85 -29.66 49.80
C LEU A 306 -2.64 -29.66 51.32
N ILE A 307 -2.95 -28.54 51.99
CA ILE A 307 -2.82 -28.41 53.44
C ILE A 307 -4.20 -28.31 54.07
N PRO A 308 -4.48 -29.05 55.15
CA PRO A 308 -5.74 -28.94 55.87
C PRO A 308 -6.06 -27.51 56.31
N ALA A 309 -7.31 -27.09 56.13
CA ALA A 309 -7.77 -25.73 56.39
C ALA A 309 -7.48 -25.21 57.81
N HIS A 310 -7.39 -26.10 58.82
CA HIS A 310 -7.16 -25.70 60.21
C HIS A 310 -5.79 -25.03 60.43
N TYR A 311 -4.73 -25.43 59.70
CA TYR A 311 -3.41 -24.77 59.81
C TYR A 311 -3.43 -23.31 59.35
N PHE A 312 -4.30 -22.99 58.40
CA PHE A 312 -4.50 -21.61 57.97
C PHE A 312 -5.30 -20.80 59.01
N LEU A 313 -6.23 -21.43 59.71
CA LEU A 313 -6.98 -20.79 60.81
C LEU A 313 -6.07 -20.55 62.03
N ASP A 314 -5.22 -21.50 62.39
CA ASP A 314 -4.29 -21.39 63.51
C ASP A 314 -3.25 -20.29 63.26
N GLY A 315 -2.65 -20.26 62.06
CA GLY A 315 -1.71 -19.20 61.75
C GLY A 315 -2.37 -17.84 61.50
N LYS A 316 -3.64 -17.80 61.07
CA LYS A 316 -4.44 -16.55 61.10
C LYS A 316 -4.55 -16.00 62.53
N ILE A 317 -4.83 -16.86 63.52
CA ILE A 317 -4.93 -16.47 64.94
C ILE A 317 -3.56 -16.04 65.46
N PHE A 318 -2.50 -16.79 65.15
CA PHE A 318 -1.13 -16.48 65.57
C PHE A 318 -0.61 -15.14 65.02
N GLU A 319 -0.89 -14.84 63.76
CA GLU A 319 -0.42 -13.62 63.08
C GLU A 319 -1.39 -12.43 63.22
N GLY A 320 -2.58 -12.64 63.79
CA GLY A 320 -3.56 -11.58 64.05
C GLY A 320 -4.22 -10.99 62.80
N ILE A 321 -4.34 -11.77 61.72
CA ILE A 321 -4.87 -11.31 60.42
C ILE A 321 -6.38 -11.63 60.30
N SER A 322 -7.16 -10.84 59.56
CA SER A 322 -8.62 -10.99 59.43
C SER A 322 -9.07 -12.12 58.49
N GLY A 323 -8.26 -12.49 57.48
CA GLY A 323 -8.55 -13.55 56.50
C GLY A 323 -7.40 -14.56 56.35
N VAL A 324 -7.68 -15.74 55.76
CA VAL A 324 -6.69 -16.80 55.50
C VAL A 324 -5.63 -16.38 54.46
N THR A 325 -6.03 -15.59 53.46
CA THR A 325 -5.15 -15.01 52.44
C THR A 325 -4.56 -13.65 52.86
N GLY A 326 -4.99 -13.10 54.01
CA GLY A 326 -4.68 -11.74 54.42
C GLY A 326 -5.11 -10.71 53.38
N SER A 327 -4.25 -9.73 53.13
CA SER A 327 -4.48 -8.63 52.17
C SER A 327 -3.85 -8.88 50.79
N ILE A 328 -3.32 -10.09 50.53
CA ILE A 328 -2.61 -10.41 49.28
C ILE A 328 -3.46 -10.20 48.02
N GLY A 329 -4.79 -10.42 48.12
CA GLY A 329 -5.73 -10.25 47.01
C GLY A 329 -6.39 -8.88 46.91
N ASP A 330 -6.03 -7.93 47.78
CA ASP A 330 -6.59 -6.57 47.75
C ASP A 330 -6.04 -5.78 46.55
N GLU A 331 -6.75 -4.71 46.18
CA GLU A 331 -6.28 -3.81 45.12
C GLU A 331 -4.86 -3.31 45.43
N TYR A 332 -4.00 -3.36 44.41
CA TYR A 332 -2.64 -2.85 44.51
C TYR A 332 -2.66 -1.39 44.96
N SER A 333 -2.13 -1.14 46.15
CA SER A 333 -1.99 0.21 46.70
C SER A 333 -0.55 0.67 46.54
N ALA A 334 -0.36 1.89 46.05
CA ALA A 334 0.95 2.50 45.96
C ALA A 334 0.87 3.92 46.49
N SER A 335 1.99 4.39 47.05
CA SER A 335 2.13 5.82 47.30
C SER A 335 2.56 6.52 46.00
N ASN A 336 2.67 7.84 46.05
CA ASN A 336 2.88 8.69 44.88
C ASN A 336 4.26 8.53 44.18
N ILE A 337 5.01 7.48 44.50
CA ILE A 337 6.44 7.35 44.24
C ILE A 337 6.77 5.98 43.62
N PRO A 338 7.63 5.88 42.59
CA PRO A 338 8.12 4.60 42.08
C PRO A 338 8.70 3.70 43.18
N GLY A 339 8.35 2.41 43.19
CA GLY A 339 8.81 1.47 44.23
C GLY A 339 8.03 1.50 45.55
N SER A 340 7.07 2.41 45.72
CA SER A 340 6.20 2.48 46.91
C SER A 340 4.99 1.53 46.86
N GLY A 341 4.99 0.61 45.90
CA GLY A 341 3.98 -0.44 45.77
C GLY A 341 3.92 -1.29 47.02
N LYS A 342 2.75 -1.36 47.63
CA LYS A 342 2.47 -2.26 48.75
C LYS A 342 1.57 -3.37 48.24
N ILE A 343 2.16 -4.55 48.11
CA ILE A 343 1.41 -5.80 48.03
C ILE A 343 0.92 -6.09 49.44
N GLY A 344 -0.33 -6.53 49.59
CA GLY A 344 -0.84 -6.86 50.90
C GLY A 344 -0.05 -7.98 51.56
N SER A 345 0.08 -7.93 52.88
CA SER A 345 0.67 -9.02 53.66
C SER A 345 -0.36 -10.13 53.83
N GLY A 346 0.07 -11.37 53.59
CA GLY A 346 -0.70 -12.55 53.95
C GLY A 346 0.04 -13.42 54.95
N GLN A 347 -0.61 -14.49 55.37
CA GLN A 347 -0.06 -15.42 56.35
C GLN A 347 1.33 -15.92 55.91
N LEU A 348 2.29 -16.09 56.83
CA LEU A 348 3.64 -16.55 56.49
C LEU A 348 3.63 -17.94 55.84
N LEU A 349 2.77 -18.83 56.34
CA LEU A 349 2.52 -20.14 55.72
C LEU A 349 1.99 -20.01 54.29
N MET A 350 1.04 -19.10 54.04
CA MET A 350 0.50 -18.84 52.70
C MET A 350 1.59 -18.32 51.76
N SER A 351 2.40 -17.37 52.22
CA SER A 351 3.49 -16.78 51.45
C SER A 351 4.54 -17.82 51.04
N PHE A 352 4.87 -18.75 51.96
CA PHE A 352 5.75 -19.87 51.66
C PHE A 352 5.15 -20.80 50.60
N LEU A 353 3.86 -21.13 50.70
CA LEU A 353 3.18 -21.99 49.73
C LEU A 353 3.10 -21.33 48.35
N LEU A 354 2.80 -20.04 48.27
CA LEU A 354 2.76 -19.32 46.99
C LEU A 354 4.14 -19.28 46.31
N LEU A 355 5.24 -19.22 47.08
CA LEU A 355 6.60 -19.32 46.54
C LEU A 355 6.87 -20.71 45.93
N TRP A 356 6.39 -21.78 46.56
CA TRP A 356 6.44 -23.13 46.00
C TRP A 356 5.51 -23.30 44.80
N ALA A 357 4.31 -22.73 44.85
CA ALA A 357 3.35 -22.74 43.75
C ALA A 357 3.96 -22.11 42.50
N LYS A 358 4.61 -20.95 42.63
CA LYS A 358 5.33 -20.31 41.53
C LYS A 358 6.33 -21.27 40.86
N HIS A 359 7.11 -22.01 41.64
CA HIS A 359 8.06 -22.97 41.08
C HIS A 359 7.35 -24.12 40.32
N PHE A 360 6.26 -24.63 40.86
CA PHE A 360 5.45 -25.66 40.19
C PHE A 360 4.75 -25.13 38.94
N ASP A 361 4.30 -23.88 38.95
CA ASP A 361 3.70 -23.21 37.79
C ASP A 361 4.74 -23.03 36.67
N GLU A 362 5.96 -22.60 37.01
CA GLU A 362 7.08 -22.55 36.06
C GLU A 362 7.35 -23.93 35.44
N LEU A 363 7.42 -24.99 36.26
CA LEU A 363 7.58 -26.37 35.78
C LEU A 363 6.41 -26.80 34.88
N LYS A 364 5.17 -26.48 35.27
CA LYS A 364 3.97 -26.79 34.49
C LYS A 364 4.00 -26.10 33.13
N MET A 365 4.39 -24.82 33.09
CA MET A 365 4.57 -24.08 31.84
C MET A 365 5.59 -24.78 30.93
N PHE A 366 6.72 -25.24 31.46
CA PHE A 366 7.69 -26.00 30.68
C PHE A 366 7.09 -27.31 30.14
N ILE A 367 6.45 -28.11 30.99
CA ILE A 367 5.82 -29.39 30.60
C ILE A 367 4.76 -29.17 29.51
N ASP A 368 3.92 -28.15 29.65
CA ASP A 368 2.88 -27.82 28.67
C ASP A 368 3.49 -27.43 27.33
N VAL A 369 4.55 -26.63 27.33
CA VAL A 369 5.28 -26.27 26.10
C VAL A 369 5.94 -27.50 25.47
N PHE A 370 6.54 -28.39 26.26
CA PHE A 370 7.11 -29.65 25.76
C PHE A 370 6.06 -30.54 25.09
N SER A 371 4.84 -30.60 25.64
CA SER A 371 3.74 -31.35 25.02
C SER A 371 3.32 -30.80 23.65
N ARG A 372 3.55 -29.50 23.41
CA ARG A 372 3.16 -28.78 22.18
C ARG A 372 4.29 -28.66 21.15
N LEU A 373 5.49 -29.15 21.44
CA LEU A 373 6.70 -28.93 20.63
C LEU A 373 6.61 -29.53 19.21
N VAL A 374 5.78 -30.56 19.01
CA VAL A 374 5.55 -31.20 17.71
C VAL A 374 4.39 -30.54 16.94
N ASN A 375 3.47 -29.87 17.64
CA ASN A 375 2.30 -29.25 17.02
C ASN A 375 2.62 -27.83 16.53
N ILE A 376 2.16 -27.51 15.33
CA ILE A 376 2.38 -26.18 14.75
C ILE A 376 1.09 -25.61 14.18
N ASP A 377 0.81 -24.38 14.58
CA ASP A 377 -0.34 -23.60 14.15
C ASP A 377 0.09 -22.12 14.02
N TYR A 378 -0.78 -21.32 13.42
CA TYR A 378 -0.67 -19.86 13.40
C TYR A 378 -0.89 -19.25 14.78
N ASP A 379 -1.67 -19.91 15.65
CA ASP A 379 -1.80 -19.49 17.05
C ASP A 379 -0.54 -19.87 17.85
N LYS A 380 0.16 -18.85 18.34
CA LYS A 380 1.39 -18.99 19.13
C LYS A 380 1.14 -19.64 20.49
N ASN A 381 -0.07 -19.53 21.03
CA ASN A 381 -0.39 -20.07 22.36
C ASN A 381 -0.47 -21.60 22.35
N VAL A 382 -0.83 -22.21 21.22
CA VAL A 382 -1.08 -23.66 21.10
C VAL A 382 0.04 -24.38 20.33
N SER A 383 1.06 -23.66 19.89
CA SER A 383 2.07 -24.17 18.95
C SER A 383 3.49 -24.20 19.53
N ALA A 384 4.39 -24.88 18.82
CA ALA A 384 5.79 -24.93 19.15
C ALA A 384 6.42 -23.52 19.25
N PRO A 385 7.30 -23.27 20.24
CA PRO A 385 8.03 -22.01 20.35
C PRO A 385 8.91 -21.73 19.12
N ASP A 386 9.06 -20.45 18.77
CA ASP A 386 9.80 -20.02 17.57
C ASP A 386 11.25 -20.55 17.51
N LYS A 387 11.90 -20.72 18.69
CA LYS A 387 13.27 -21.24 18.79
C LYS A 387 13.41 -22.70 18.32
N PHE A 388 12.34 -23.49 18.37
CA PHE A 388 12.36 -24.91 17.99
C PHE A 388 11.95 -25.16 16.54
N LEU A 389 11.52 -24.14 15.79
CA LEU A 389 11.05 -24.29 14.41
C LEU A 389 12.08 -24.96 13.50
N TYR A 390 13.36 -24.61 13.64
CA TYR A 390 14.45 -25.22 12.89
C TYR A 390 14.58 -26.73 13.16
N HIS A 391 14.56 -27.11 14.44
CA HIS A 391 14.61 -28.52 14.85
C HIS A 391 13.36 -29.29 14.42
N LEU A 392 12.18 -28.66 14.50
CA LEU A 392 10.91 -29.22 14.06
C LEU A 392 10.89 -29.45 12.55
N GLY A 393 11.43 -28.52 11.75
CA GLY A 393 11.60 -28.70 10.31
C GLY A 393 12.45 -29.93 10.01
N ARG A 394 13.59 -30.07 10.67
CA ARG A 394 14.48 -31.24 10.52
C ARG A 394 13.80 -32.54 10.93
N TYR A 395 13.01 -32.52 12.01
CA TYR A 395 12.20 -33.67 12.42
C TYR A 395 11.22 -34.11 11.32
N TYR A 396 10.62 -33.16 10.59
CA TYR A 396 9.77 -33.45 9.43
C TYR A 396 10.53 -33.67 8.11
N GLY A 397 11.87 -33.73 8.13
CA GLY A 397 12.70 -33.97 6.96
C GLY A 397 12.86 -32.76 6.04
N LEU A 398 12.65 -31.54 6.56
CA LEU A 398 12.95 -30.29 5.87
C LEU A 398 14.12 -29.58 6.54
N ASP A 399 15.15 -29.25 5.77
CA ASP A 399 16.21 -28.36 6.25
C ASP A 399 15.85 -26.90 5.95
N LEU A 400 15.44 -26.18 7.00
CA LEU A 400 15.07 -24.76 6.92
C LEU A 400 16.35 -23.91 6.90
N GLN A 401 16.54 -23.11 5.86
CA GLN A 401 17.72 -22.26 5.74
C GLN A 401 17.48 -20.85 6.30
N SER A 402 18.57 -20.13 6.57
CA SER A 402 18.49 -18.70 6.87
C SER A 402 18.01 -17.95 5.63
N ILE A 403 16.98 -17.12 5.80
CA ILE A 403 16.36 -16.35 4.70
C ILE A 403 17.08 -15.00 4.49
N PHE A 404 17.93 -14.61 5.45
CA PHE A 404 18.60 -13.32 5.52
C PHE A 404 20.09 -13.50 5.87
N SER A 405 20.89 -13.93 4.89
CA SER A 405 22.31 -14.24 5.07
C SER A 405 23.22 -13.00 5.11
N ASN A 406 22.92 -11.98 4.31
CA ASN A 406 23.78 -10.80 4.12
C ASN A 406 23.34 -9.57 4.93
N VAL A 407 22.86 -9.79 6.16
CA VAL A 407 22.25 -8.73 6.97
C VAL A 407 23.06 -8.46 8.24
N GLY A 408 23.24 -7.17 8.57
CA GLY A 408 23.91 -6.74 9.80
C GLY A 408 23.14 -7.18 11.06
N PHE A 409 23.87 -7.31 12.17
CA PHE A 409 23.32 -7.73 13.47
C PHE A 409 22.13 -6.86 13.94
N GLU A 410 22.25 -5.52 13.83
CA GLU A 410 21.21 -4.58 14.27
C GLU A 410 19.92 -4.71 13.45
N GLN A 411 20.03 -4.98 12.15
CA GLN A 411 18.89 -5.25 11.27
C GLN A 411 18.25 -6.61 11.58
N PHE A 412 19.06 -7.63 11.86
CA PHE A 412 18.57 -8.99 12.09
C PHE A 412 17.83 -9.15 13.43
N PHE A 413 18.39 -8.58 14.51
CA PHE A 413 17.86 -8.75 15.87
C PHE A 413 17.12 -7.52 16.41
N GLU A 414 17.59 -6.31 16.10
CA GLU A 414 17.16 -5.10 16.79
C GLU A 414 16.06 -4.29 16.06
N ASN A 415 15.63 -4.72 14.87
CA ASN A 415 14.63 -4.05 14.02
C ASN A 415 15.08 -2.69 13.48
N ILE A 416 16.38 -2.42 13.48
CA ILE A 416 16.93 -1.10 13.16
C ILE A 416 17.28 -1.05 11.68
N ALA A 417 16.86 0.01 10.99
CA ALA A 417 17.32 0.35 9.64
C ALA A 417 17.18 -0.80 8.62
N ILE A 418 16.06 -1.53 8.66
CA ILE A 418 15.76 -2.59 7.67
C ILE A 418 15.56 -1.98 6.27
N ASN A 419 14.99 -0.77 6.20
CA ASN A 419 14.75 -0.06 4.95
C ASN A 419 15.84 1.01 4.73
N ASN A 420 15.93 1.54 3.51
CA ASN A 420 16.81 2.67 3.17
C ASN A 420 16.52 3.96 3.95
N GLN A 421 15.44 3.99 4.74
CA GLN A 421 15.11 5.05 5.67
C GLN A 421 15.57 4.66 7.07
N GLU A 422 16.27 5.56 7.75
CA GLU A 422 16.68 5.40 9.15
C GLU A 422 15.44 5.39 10.06
N THR A 423 14.74 4.25 10.15
CA THR A 423 13.55 4.08 10.97
C THR A 423 13.61 2.75 11.72
N LEU A 424 12.88 2.68 12.83
CA LEU A 424 12.65 1.44 13.57
C LEU A 424 11.49 0.69 12.91
N SER A 425 11.72 -0.56 12.51
CA SER A 425 10.65 -1.41 11.99
C SER A 425 9.84 -2.07 13.12
N ALA A 426 8.60 -2.43 12.83
CA ALA A 426 7.74 -3.13 13.79
C ALA A 426 8.24 -4.54 14.15
N PHE A 427 8.97 -5.20 13.24
CA PHE A 427 9.44 -6.58 13.40
C PHE A 427 10.90 -6.75 12.97
N SER A 428 11.63 -7.61 13.69
CA SER A 428 13.00 -8.03 13.32
C SER A 428 12.95 -8.95 12.12
N LEU A 429 14.05 -9.00 11.37
CA LEU A 429 14.21 -10.02 10.33
C LEU A 429 14.19 -11.44 10.93
N GLN A 430 14.70 -11.63 12.16
CA GLN A 430 14.55 -12.90 12.86
C GLN A 430 13.08 -13.28 13.07
N LYS A 431 12.25 -12.33 13.53
CA LYS A 431 10.81 -12.57 13.72
C LYS A 431 10.12 -12.86 12.39
N ILE A 432 10.46 -12.13 11.34
CA ILE A 432 9.94 -12.36 9.98
C ILE A 432 10.35 -13.75 9.46
N GLN A 433 11.60 -14.17 9.67
CA GLN A 433 12.09 -15.50 9.30
C GLN A 433 11.31 -16.61 10.03
N ASN A 434 11.09 -16.46 11.34
CA ASN A 434 10.34 -17.44 12.13
C ASN A 434 8.88 -17.55 11.67
N GLU A 435 8.24 -16.43 11.33
CA GLU A 435 6.89 -16.43 10.76
C GLU A 435 6.85 -17.13 9.39
N MET A 436 7.85 -16.93 8.53
CA MET A 436 7.95 -17.63 7.24
C MET A 436 8.13 -19.14 7.43
N TRP A 437 9.04 -19.55 8.33
CA TRP A 437 9.22 -20.96 8.67
C TRP A 437 7.93 -21.58 9.21
N ARG A 438 7.22 -20.88 10.09
CA ARG A 438 5.92 -21.31 10.60
C ARG A 438 4.91 -21.52 9.48
N ARG A 439 4.79 -20.58 8.53
CA ARG A 439 3.91 -20.73 7.35
C ARG A 439 4.27 -21.95 6.50
N ILE A 440 5.56 -22.22 6.29
CA ILE A 440 6.03 -23.40 5.55
C ILE A 440 5.64 -24.69 6.30
N LEU A 441 5.89 -24.76 7.60
CA LEU A 441 5.64 -25.94 8.43
C LEU A 441 4.14 -26.22 8.61
N VAL A 442 3.29 -25.21 8.81
CA VAL A 442 1.83 -25.39 8.90
C VAL A 442 1.27 -25.95 7.59
N ASN A 443 1.77 -25.49 6.43
CA ASN A 443 1.33 -25.97 5.13
C ASN A 443 2.07 -27.24 4.66
N LEU A 444 2.98 -27.78 5.46
CA LEU A 444 3.86 -28.87 5.06
C LEU A 444 3.10 -30.11 4.60
N LYS A 445 1.98 -30.44 5.25
CA LYS A 445 1.13 -31.57 4.86
C LYS A 445 0.63 -31.45 3.41
N SER A 446 0.24 -30.25 2.99
CA SER A 446 -0.19 -29.98 1.62
C SER A 446 0.97 -30.06 0.63
N LEU A 447 2.13 -29.50 1.02
CA LEU A 447 3.35 -29.54 0.22
C LEU A 447 3.88 -30.97 0.02
N GLN A 448 3.85 -31.79 1.07
CA GLN A 448 4.25 -33.20 1.01
C GLN A 448 3.31 -34.03 0.13
N ARG A 449 2.00 -33.80 0.22
CA ARG A 449 1.01 -34.49 -0.63
C ARG A 449 1.17 -34.16 -2.11
N SER A 450 1.60 -32.96 -2.44
CA SER A 450 1.82 -32.49 -3.82
C SER A 450 3.28 -32.60 -4.27
N LYS A 451 4.16 -33.16 -3.44
CA LYS A 451 5.61 -33.21 -3.69
C LYS A 451 5.89 -33.87 -5.05
N GLY A 452 6.84 -33.29 -5.78
CA GLY A 452 7.20 -33.72 -7.13
C GLY A 452 6.34 -33.14 -8.26
N THR A 453 5.34 -32.33 -7.93
CA THR A 453 4.56 -31.56 -8.93
C THR A 453 4.93 -30.07 -8.86
N ILE A 454 4.73 -29.33 -9.96
CA ILE A 454 4.85 -27.87 -9.99
C ILE A 454 4.00 -27.22 -8.87
N ASN A 455 2.87 -27.82 -8.52
CA ASN A 455 1.99 -27.31 -7.46
C ASN A 455 2.66 -27.30 -6.08
N SER A 456 3.58 -28.23 -5.77
CA SER A 456 4.33 -28.18 -4.50
C SER A 456 5.30 -27.00 -4.45
N ILE A 457 6.02 -26.74 -5.55
CA ILE A 457 6.96 -25.62 -5.66
C ILE A 457 6.20 -24.29 -5.62
N LYS A 458 5.12 -24.18 -6.41
CA LYS A 458 4.23 -23.01 -6.35
C LYS A 458 3.60 -22.84 -4.97
N GLY A 459 3.20 -23.94 -4.33
CA GLY A 459 2.68 -23.93 -2.96
C GLY A 459 3.69 -23.38 -1.96
N LEU A 460 4.95 -23.80 -2.04
CA LEU A 460 6.05 -23.32 -1.21
C LEU A 460 6.32 -21.82 -1.42
N ILE A 461 6.29 -21.34 -2.67
CA ILE A 461 6.44 -19.91 -2.96
C ILE A 461 5.21 -19.11 -2.47
N ARG A 462 4.02 -19.72 -2.47
CA ARG A 462 2.82 -19.07 -1.90
C ARG A 462 2.86 -18.97 -0.38
N THR A 463 3.48 -19.91 0.34
CA THR A 463 3.57 -19.84 1.81
C THR A 463 4.45 -18.69 2.28
N ILE A 464 5.44 -18.28 1.48
CA ILE A 464 6.26 -17.09 1.76
C ILE A 464 5.54 -15.78 1.43
N GLY A 465 4.35 -15.84 0.83
CA GLY A 465 3.52 -14.68 0.46
C GLY A 465 3.79 -14.13 -0.93
N VAL A 466 4.53 -14.86 -1.77
CA VAL A 466 4.82 -14.47 -3.16
C VAL A 466 3.88 -15.21 -4.10
N ASN A 467 3.31 -14.54 -5.10
CA ASN A 467 2.55 -15.22 -6.14
C ASN A 467 3.51 -15.76 -7.22
N PRO A 468 3.69 -17.09 -7.35
CA PRO A 468 4.65 -17.66 -8.28
C PRO A 468 4.26 -17.43 -9.74
N ASP A 469 2.96 -17.37 -10.04
CA ASP A 469 2.47 -17.32 -11.43
C ASP A 469 2.75 -15.97 -12.10
N THR A 470 2.84 -14.89 -11.30
CA THR A 470 3.15 -13.54 -11.78
C THR A 470 4.65 -13.31 -11.95
N ILE A 471 5.48 -13.84 -11.06
CA ILE A 471 6.91 -13.50 -11.00
C ILE A 471 7.78 -14.51 -11.75
N PHE A 472 7.55 -15.81 -11.55
CA PHE A 472 8.41 -16.86 -12.11
C PHE A 472 7.80 -17.50 -13.37
N GLU A 473 8.65 -18.02 -14.24
CA GLU A 473 8.31 -18.95 -15.31
C GLU A 473 8.82 -20.34 -14.93
N PHE A 474 7.92 -21.32 -14.94
CA PHE A 474 8.27 -22.72 -14.65
C PHE A 474 8.41 -23.44 -15.99
N ARG A 475 9.64 -23.71 -16.42
CA ARG A 475 9.91 -24.32 -17.72
C ARG A 475 10.23 -25.79 -17.56
N GLU A 476 9.33 -26.62 -18.09
CA GLU A 476 9.56 -28.06 -18.28
C GLU A 476 9.88 -28.32 -19.75
N TYR A 477 10.99 -29.00 -20.01
CA TYR A 477 11.43 -29.35 -21.36
C TYR A 477 10.76 -30.68 -21.78
N GLY A 478 10.42 -30.86 -23.07
CA GLY A 478 9.93 -32.13 -23.63
C GLY A 478 8.43 -32.16 -23.96
N LYS A 479 8.07 -31.79 -25.21
CA LYS A 479 6.69 -31.48 -25.63
C LYS A 479 6.39 -31.92 -27.10
N PRO A 480 5.12 -31.92 -27.59
CA PRO A 480 4.75 -32.41 -28.93
C PRO A 480 5.20 -31.47 -30.06
N GLN A 481 5.68 -31.97 -31.21
CA GLN A 481 6.36 -31.15 -32.22
C GLN A 481 5.54 -30.02 -32.88
N ARG A 482 4.20 -30.05 -32.78
CA ARG A 482 3.32 -29.03 -33.37
C ARG A 482 2.28 -28.58 -32.36
N LYS A 483 1.94 -27.29 -32.41
CA LYS A 483 0.90 -26.63 -31.61
C LYS A 483 0.15 -25.67 -32.52
N TYR A 484 -1.17 -25.59 -32.37
CA TYR A 484 -1.96 -24.56 -33.04
C TYR A 484 -1.88 -23.24 -32.25
N LEU A 485 -1.77 -22.12 -32.95
CA LEU A 485 -1.72 -20.78 -32.36
C LEU A 485 -2.98 -20.49 -31.53
N SER A 486 -4.15 -20.92 -32.00
CA SER A 486 -5.44 -20.81 -31.29
C SER A 486 -5.43 -21.41 -29.89
N ASP A 487 -4.63 -22.45 -29.68
CA ASP A 487 -4.59 -23.21 -28.43
C ASP A 487 -3.50 -22.67 -27.48
N SER A 488 -2.78 -21.62 -27.88
CA SER A 488 -1.68 -21.04 -27.10
C SER A 488 -2.17 -20.05 -26.05
N ARG A 489 -2.72 -20.60 -24.95
CA ARG A 489 -3.17 -19.82 -23.79
C ARG A 489 -2.51 -20.26 -22.50
N LYS A 490 -2.34 -19.31 -21.58
CA LYS A 490 -1.78 -19.48 -20.24
C LYS A 490 -2.81 -19.14 -19.18
N ASN A 491 -2.97 -20.03 -18.21
CA ASN A 491 -3.80 -19.79 -17.04
C ASN A 491 -3.01 -19.06 -15.95
N ILE A 492 -3.57 -17.96 -15.44
CA ILE A 492 -2.98 -17.11 -14.40
C ILE A 492 -3.96 -17.01 -13.23
N SER A 493 -3.44 -17.12 -12.01
CA SER A 493 -4.20 -16.86 -10.79
C SER A 493 -3.79 -15.52 -10.20
N LYS A 494 -4.75 -14.61 -10.03
CA LYS A 494 -4.50 -13.27 -9.48
C LYS A 494 -5.59 -12.86 -8.50
N ASN A 495 -5.15 -12.23 -7.42
CA ASN A 495 -6.03 -11.57 -6.46
C ASN A 495 -6.50 -10.23 -7.02
N LEU A 496 -7.81 -10.05 -7.09
CA LEU A 496 -8.47 -8.84 -7.57
C LEU A 496 -9.18 -8.14 -6.42
N ASN A 497 -9.12 -6.82 -6.41
CA ASN A 497 -9.91 -6.03 -5.47
C ASN A 497 -11.23 -5.59 -6.13
N PHE A 498 -12.32 -5.73 -5.41
CA PHE A 498 -13.64 -5.27 -5.84
C PHE A 498 -14.10 -4.14 -4.92
N LEU A 499 -14.60 -3.05 -5.50
CA LEU A 499 -15.25 -1.97 -4.77
C LEU A 499 -16.63 -2.43 -4.31
N ASP A 500 -16.87 -2.32 -2.99
CA ASP A 500 -18.00 -2.94 -2.31
C ASP A 500 -19.15 -1.95 -2.06
N PHE A 501 -20.35 -2.25 -2.56
CA PHE A 501 -21.56 -1.44 -2.36
C PHE A 501 -22.49 -2.05 -1.29
N SER A 502 -22.01 -2.99 -0.47
CA SER A 502 -22.81 -3.60 0.60
C SER A 502 -23.35 -2.60 1.63
N GLY A 503 -22.77 -1.39 1.72
CA GLY A 503 -23.29 -0.29 2.54
C GLY A 503 -24.71 0.16 2.18
N SER A 504 -25.21 -0.17 0.98
CA SER A 504 -26.62 0.04 0.60
C SER A 504 -27.58 -0.77 1.47
N LEU A 505 -27.16 -1.95 1.96
CA LEU A 505 -27.99 -2.88 2.73
C LEU A 505 -28.22 -2.44 4.20
N ALA A 506 -27.52 -1.41 4.67
CA ALA A 506 -27.66 -0.92 6.04
C ALA A 506 -29.08 -0.38 6.30
N LYS A 507 -29.70 -0.80 7.41
CA LYS A 507 -30.97 -0.23 7.90
C LYS A 507 -30.77 1.24 8.26
N ARG A 508 -31.61 2.13 7.72
CA ARG A 508 -31.51 3.58 7.89
C ARG A 508 -32.74 4.13 8.58
N THR A 509 -32.55 5.23 9.29
CA THR A 509 -33.68 5.99 9.85
C THR A 509 -34.44 6.70 8.74
N ILE A 510 -35.73 6.96 8.95
CA ILE A 510 -36.59 7.64 7.97
C ILE A 510 -36.00 9.00 7.55
N ALA A 511 -35.36 9.72 8.48
CA ALA A 511 -34.71 11.01 8.22
C ALA A 511 -33.47 10.92 7.30
N GLN A 512 -32.71 9.81 7.34
CA GLN A 512 -31.58 9.56 6.43
C GLN A 512 -32.03 9.08 5.04
N GLN A 513 -33.24 8.54 4.95
CA GLN A 513 -33.86 8.08 3.71
C GLN A 513 -34.47 9.23 2.89
N THR A 514 -34.86 10.34 3.55
CA THR A 514 -35.50 11.49 2.90
C THR A 514 -34.53 12.62 2.50
N SER A 515 -33.27 12.60 2.96
CA SER A 515 -32.25 13.59 2.58
C SER A 515 -31.54 13.20 1.26
N VAL A 516 -32.25 13.33 0.13
CA VAL A 516 -31.66 13.20 -1.21
C VAL A 516 -31.36 14.56 -1.82
N ASP A 517 -30.35 14.65 -2.67
CA ASP A 517 -30.08 15.86 -3.46
C ASP A 517 -31.10 16.05 -4.60
N GLY A 518 -30.97 17.15 -5.35
CA GLY A 518 -31.87 17.46 -6.48
C GLY A 518 -31.81 16.45 -7.64
N GLN A 519 -30.81 15.56 -7.66
CA GLN A 519 -30.69 14.47 -8.63
C GLN A 519 -31.14 13.12 -8.06
N GLY A 520 -31.55 13.07 -6.78
CA GLY A 520 -32.06 11.88 -6.12
C GLY A 520 -31.01 11.01 -5.43
N PHE A 521 -29.78 11.49 -5.24
CA PHE A 521 -28.73 10.74 -4.53
C PHE A 521 -28.74 11.03 -3.03
N SER A 522 -28.58 10.00 -2.19
CA SER A 522 -28.44 10.16 -0.75
C SER A 522 -26.97 10.22 -0.35
N LYS A 523 -26.64 11.10 0.61
CA LYS A 523 -25.28 11.25 1.16
C LYS A 523 -24.77 10.02 1.91
N THR A 524 -25.65 9.09 2.25
CA THR A 524 -25.31 7.94 3.09
C THR A 524 -25.31 6.62 2.30
N THR A 525 -25.87 6.59 1.09
CA THR A 525 -25.91 5.38 0.22
C THR A 525 -24.72 5.40 -0.72
N PRO A 526 -23.98 4.30 -0.88
CA PRO A 526 -22.87 4.27 -1.83
C PRO A 526 -23.40 4.32 -3.27
N TYR A 527 -22.89 5.28 -4.05
CA TYR A 527 -23.13 5.39 -5.49
C TYR A 527 -21.87 5.89 -6.20
N MET A 528 -21.82 5.73 -7.52
CA MET A 528 -20.72 6.13 -8.38
C MET A 528 -21.25 6.78 -9.64
N LEU A 529 -20.59 7.87 -10.05
CA LEU A 529 -20.87 8.63 -11.26
C LEU A 529 -19.62 8.71 -12.14
N SER A 530 -19.82 8.57 -13.45
CA SER A 530 -18.81 8.99 -14.42
C SER A 530 -18.88 10.50 -14.65
N PRO A 531 -17.81 11.12 -15.16
CA PRO A 531 -17.93 12.41 -15.84
C PRO A 531 -18.87 12.30 -17.05
N PHE A 532 -19.27 13.44 -17.60
CA PHE A 532 -20.08 13.46 -18.81
C PHE A 532 -19.30 12.84 -19.99
N LEU A 533 -19.93 11.95 -20.74
CA LEU A 533 -19.42 11.26 -21.91
C LEU A 533 -19.41 12.19 -23.14
N SER A 534 -18.80 13.36 -22.99
CA SER A 534 -18.64 14.41 -23.98
C SER A 534 -17.24 15.00 -23.89
N GLY A 535 -16.73 15.51 -25.00
CA GLY A 535 -15.41 16.16 -25.04
C GLY A 535 -15.04 16.69 -26.42
N SER A 536 -13.81 17.19 -26.53
CA SER A 536 -13.29 17.74 -27.79
C SER A 536 -13.06 16.61 -28.81
N GLN A 537 -13.71 16.67 -29.97
CA GLN A 537 -13.42 15.76 -31.08
C GLN A 537 -12.10 16.16 -31.74
N ILE A 538 -11.01 15.48 -31.35
CA ILE A 538 -9.67 15.69 -31.92
C ILE A 538 -9.36 14.73 -33.07
N GLU A 539 -10.20 13.72 -33.30
CA GLU A 539 -9.95 12.66 -34.29
C GLU A 539 -10.66 12.94 -35.63
N ILE A 540 -10.01 12.63 -36.76
CA ILE A 540 -10.64 12.74 -38.09
C ILE A 540 -11.50 11.51 -38.40
N GLY A 541 -12.72 11.75 -38.90
CA GLY A 541 -13.54 10.71 -39.53
C GLY A 541 -14.92 10.57 -38.91
N TRP A 542 -15.53 9.41 -39.15
CA TRP A 542 -16.85 9.06 -38.62
C TRP A 542 -16.80 8.88 -37.09
N PRO A 543 -17.85 9.27 -36.34
CA PRO A 543 -19.08 9.94 -36.78
C PRO A 543 -18.82 11.42 -37.11
N PHE A 544 -19.48 11.91 -38.16
CA PHE A 544 -19.38 13.32 -38.53
C PHE A 544 -20.00 14.19 -37.42
N SER A 545 -19.30 15.25 -37.00
CA SER A 545 -19.79 16.16 -35.96
C SER A 545 -21.14 16.75 -36.34
N SER A 546 -22.00 17.00 -35.35
CA SER A 546 -23.39 17.46 -35.57
C SER A 546 -23.52 18.85 -36.20
N VAL A 547 -22.39 19.53 -36.48
CA VAL A 547 -22.30 20.83 -37.15
C VAL A 547 -21.78 20.71 -38.59
N ALA A 548 -21.32 19.54 -39.01
CA ALA A 548 -21.03 19.27 -40.42
C ALA A 548 -22.33 18.94 -41.17
N THR A 549 -23.24 19.92 -41.28
CA THR A 549 -24.01 20.00 -42.52
C THR A 549 -23.00 19.96 -43.66
N ARG A 550 -23.05 18.89 -44.46
CA ARG A 550 -22.50 18.93 -45.82
C ARG A 550 -22.90 20.29 -46.39
N GLN A 551 -21.91 21.06 -46.85
CA GLN A 551 -22.08 22.20 -47.77
C GLN A 551 -22.20 23.65 -47.23
N SER A 552 -21.77 23.99 -46.01
CA SER A 552 -21.58 25.43 -45.69
C SER A 552 -20.45 25.68 -44.70
N HIS A 553 -19.53 26.57 -45.07
CA HIS A 553 -18.34 27.04 -44.32
C HIS A 553 -17.02 26.34 -44.69
N PHE A 554 -16.80 26.15 -46.00
CA PHE A 554 -15.54 26.61 -46.57
C PHE A 554 -15.78 28.05 -46.99
N ASP A 555 -15.34 29.01 -46.18
CA ASP A 555 -14.86 30.34 -46.61
C ASP A 555 -14.87 31.33 -45.44
N GLN A 556 -13.85 32.18 -45.44
CA GLN A 556 -13.63 33.37 -44.60
C GLN A 556 -13.13 33.11 -43.18
N ASP A 557 -11.84 32.80 -43.09
CA ASP A 557 -10.83 33.61 -42.38
C ASP A 557 -9.60 32.75 -42.10
N GLY A 558 -8.43 33.20 -42.57
CA GLY A 558 -7.15 32.51 -42.49
C GLY A 558 -6.64 32.28 -41.06
N LEU A 559 -7.23 31.32 -40.35
CA LEU A 559 -6.85 30.89 -38.99
C LEU A 559 -6.63 29.37 -38.93
N ILE A 560 -5.89 28.83 -39.89
CA ILE A 560 -5.40 27.44 -39.86
C ILE A 560 -4.27 27.26 -38.81
N ASP A 561 -3.65 28.35 -38.35
CA ASP A 561 -2.39 28.28 -37.59
C ASP A 561 -2.50 28.41 -36.05
N LYS A 562 -3.71 28.43 -35.46
CA LYS A 562 -3.84 28.57 -33.99
C LYS A 562 -4.27 27.32 -33.22
N PHE A 563 -4.70 26.26 -33.90
CA PHE A 563 -5.06 24.99 -33.25
C PHE A 563 -4.72 23.81 -34.17
N GLY A 564 -3.66 23.06 -33.84
CA GLY A 564 -3.36 21.79 -34.50
C GLY A 564 -4.03 20.60 -33.80
N PRO A 565 -4.40 19.49 -34.49
CA PRO A 565 -4.32 19.29 -35.94
C PRO A 565 -5.67 19.16 -36.67
N HIS A 566 -6.86 19.14 -36.06
CA HIS A 566 -8.09 18.79 -36.82
C HIS A 566 -9.32 19.67 -36.57
N GLY A 567 -9.12 20.97 -36.33
CA GLY A 567 -10.13 22.02 -36.07
C GLY A 567 -11.28 22.17 -37.09
N LEU A 568 -12.17 21.18 -37.17
CA LEU A 568 -13.44 21.24 -37.89
C LEU A 568 -14.57 21.80 -37.01
N ASN A 569 -14.38 21.85 -35.69
CA ASN A 569 -15.36 22.35 -34.74
C ASN A 569 -14.74 23.31 -33.72
N ARG A 570 -15.35 24.49 -33.54
CA ARG A 570 -14.86 25.55 -32.63
C ARG A 570 -15.31 25.36 -31.17
N LYS A 571 -16.11 24.34 -30.87
CA LYS A 571 -16.64 24.07 -29.52
C LYS A 571 -15.85 22.96 -28.81
N PRO A 572 -15.21 23.23 -27.65
CA PRO A 572 -14.47 22.23 -26.88
C PRO A 572 -15.29 21.01 -26.44
N ASN A 573 -16.62 21.10 -26.36
CA ASN A 573 -17.49 20.05 -25.81
C ASN A 573 -18.49 19.47 -26.83
N ASP A 574 -18.26 19.63 -28.13
CA ASP A 574 -19.25 19.26 -29.16
C ASP A 574 -19.16 17.80 -29.66
N GLY A 575 -18.22 17.02 -29.12
CA GLY A 575 -18.11 15.58 -29.40
C GLY A 575 -18.78 14.74 -28.31
N LEU A 576 -19.98 14.22 -28.57
CA LEU A 576 -20.58 13.21 -27.70
C LEU A 576 -19.93 11.85 -27.95
N PHE A 577 -19.34 11.22 -26.94
CA PHE A 577 -18.76 9.87 -27.06
C PHE A 577 -19.81 8.78 -27.35
N THR A 578 -21.10 9.11 -27.19
CA THR A 578 -22.26 8.26 -27.52
C THR A 578 -22.87 8.54 -28.89
N SER A 579 -22.32 9.49 -29.67
CA SER A 579 -22.89 9.88 -30.97
C SER A 579 -22.76 8.81 -32.06
N GLY A 580 -21.70 8.01 -31.99
CA GLY A 580 -21.48 6.85 -32.85
C GLY A 580 -22.06 5.57 -32.25
N SER A 581 -21.48 4.44 -32.61
CA SER A 581 -21.64 3.21 -31.84
C SER A 581 -20.95 3.37 -30.48
N PHE A 582 -21.43 2.70 -29.44
CA PHE A 582 -20.77 2.71 -28.14
C PHE A 582 -20.95 1.39 -27.39
N THR A 583 -20.05 1.13 -26.45
CA THR A 583 -20.11 -0.06 -25.58
C THR A 583 -19.74 0.30 -24.15
N TYR A 584 -20.58 -0.14 -23.21
CA TYR A 584 -20.30 -0.17 -21.78
C TYR A 584 -19.86 -1.57 -21.36
N GLU A 585 -18.83 -1.66 -20.51
CA GLU A 585 -18.33 -2.92 -19.97
C GLU A 585 -18.04 -2.79 -18.47
N CYS A 586 -18.41 -3.79 -17.69
CA CYS A 586 -18.10 -3.84 -16.27
C CYS A 586 -18.10 -5.27 -15.75
N VAL A 587 -17.35 -5.52 -14.68
CA VAL A 587 -17.32 -6.80 -13.98
C VAL A 587 -18.02 -6.67 -12.63
N TYR A 588 -19.05 -7.48 -12.42
CA TYR A 588 -19.89 -7.49 -11.24
C TYR A 588 -19.70 -8.78 -10.44
N ARG A 589 -19.84 -8.71 -9.11
CA ARG A 589 -19.82 -9.87 -8.22
C ARG A 589 -20.81 -9.71 -7.07
N PHE A 590 -21.53 -10.78 -6.75
CA PHE A 590 -22.49 -10.83 -5.63
C PHE A 590 -22.09 -11.93 -4.62
N PRO A 591 -21.41 -11.61 -3.51
CA PRO A 591 -20.97 -12.59 -2.53
C PRO A 591 -22.12 -13.41 -1.89
N THR A 592 -21.95 -14.73 -1.81
CA THR A 592 -22.96 -15.67 -1.27
C THR A 592 -23.07 -15.71 0.26
N LYS A 593 -22.17 -15.03 0.99
CA LYS A 593 -22.06 -15.12 2.46
C LYS A 593 -23.09 -14.29 3.24
N LEU A 594 -24.07 -13.71 2.56
CA LEU A 594 -25.03 -12.80 3.18
C LEU A 594 -26.36 -13.54 3.46
N SER A 595 -26.68 -13.77 4.74
CA SER A 595 -27.91 -14.42 5.20
C SER A 595 -28.78 -13.48 6.04
N GLY A 596 -30.10 -13.66 6.01
CA GLY A 596 -31.06 -12.86 6.76
C GLY A 596 -31.21 -11.43 6.22
N SER A 597 -31.28 -10.43 7.11
CA SER A 597 -31.49 -9.00 6.76
C SER A 597 -30.36 -8.36 5.94
N LEU A 598 -29.28 -9.10 5.68
CA LEU A 598 -28.11 -8.65 4.91
C LEU A 598 -28.06 -9.27 3.50
N ALA A 599 -29.07 -10.05 3.09
CA ALA A 599 -29.14 -10.60 1.74
C ALA A 599 -29.20 -9.47 0.68
N HIS A 600 -28.59 -9.71 -0.48
CA HIS A 600 -28.69 -8.82 -1.63
C HIS A 600 -30.17 -8.63 -2.04
N TYR A 601 -30.52 -7.44 -2.53
CA TYR A 601 -31.83 -7.19 -3.13
C TYR A 601 -32.13 -8.19 -4.26
N VAL A 602 -33.39 -8.61 -4.35
CA VAL A 602 -33.87 -9.52 -5.41
C VAL A 602 -33.65 -8.92 -6.79
N THR A 603 -33.87 -7.61 -6.93
CA THR A 603 -33.66 -6.86 -8.17
C THR A 603 -32.54 -5.86 -7.97
N GLN A 604 -31.53 -5.89 -8.84
CA GLN A 604 -30.34 -5.04 -8.78
C GLN A 604 -30.23 -4.21 -10.07
N SER A 605 -30.04 -2.89 -9.96
CA SER A 605 -29.69 -2.02 -11.08
C SER A 605 -28.16 -1.97 -11.21
N LEU A 606 -27.61 -2.63 -12.23
CA LEU A 606 -26.17 -2.78 -12.40
C LEU A 606 -25.51 -1.53 -12.99
N ALA A 607 -26.17 -0.89 -13.97
CA ALA A 607 -25.69 0.32 -14.62
C ALA A 607 -26.84 1.09 -15.25
N ARG A 608 -26.72 2.42 -15.25
CA ARG A 608 -27.66 3.32 -15.91
C ARG A 608 -26.92 4.35 -16.76
N ILE A 609 -27.54 4.73 -17.88
CA ILE A 609 -27.14 5.88 -18.68
C ILE A 609 -28.18 6.97 -18.47
N GLN A 610 -27.73 8.15 -18.04
CA GLN A 610 -28.58 9.31 -17.77
C GLN A 610 -28.09 10.54 -18.53
N THR A 611 -28.99 11.49 -18.80
CA THR A 611 -28.65 12.81 -19.38
C THR A 611 -29.26 13.94 -18.54
N THR A 612 -28.72 15.14 -18.70
CA THR A 612 -29.16 16.38 -18.02
C THR A 612 -29.79 17.36 -19.01
N GLY A 613 -30.69 18.26 -18.58
CA GLY A 613 -31.26 19.28 -19.46
C GLY A 613 -32.24 20.23 -18.76
N SER A 614 -32.59 21.35 -19.38
CA SER A 614 -33.47 22.37 -18.79
C SER A 614 -34.94 21.93 -18.66
N VAL A 615 -35.39 20.97 -19.48
CA VAL A 615 -36.73 20.36 -19.40
C VAL A 615 -36.78 19.27 -18.33
N ALA A 616 -35.63 18.90 -17.75
CA ALA A 616 -35.48 17.97 -16.65
C ALA A 616 -35.86 18.62 -15.29
N ALA A 617 -37.01 19.31 -15.26
CA ALA A 617 -37.55 19.97 -14.08
C ALA A 617 -37.90 18.93 -13.01
N GLY A 618 -36.93 18.61 -12.16
CA GLY A 618 -37.06 17.68 -11.04
C GLY A 618 -36.26 16.38 -11.14
N GLY A 619 -35.22 16.29 -11.98
CA GLY A 619 -34.26 15.15 -11.94
C GLY A 619 -33.80 14.67 -13.33
N ASN A 620 -32.81 13.78 -13.38
CA ASN A 620 -32.15 13.34 -14.61
C ASN A 620 -33.07 12.54 -15.56
N VAL A 621 -32.77 12.54 -16.87
CA VAL A 621 -33.44 11.69 -17.86
C VAL A 621 -32.80 10.30 -17.83
N LEU A 622 -33.59 9.24 -17.67
CA LEU A 622 -33.09 7.86 -17.69
C LEU A 622 -33.23 7.28 -19.10
N VAL A 623 -32.11 6.97 -19.75
CA VAL A 623 -32.06 6.48 -21.15
C VAL A 623 -31.89 4.97 -21.20
N ALA A 624 -31.03 4.42 -20.35
CA ALA A 624 -30.79 2.98 -20.24
C ALA A 624 -30.74 2.54 -18.77
N ASN A 625 -31.26 1.34 -18.49
CA ASN A 625 -31.14 0.69 -17.17
C ASN A 625 -30.93 -0.81 -17.35
N LEU A 626 -29.81 -1.31 -16.82
CA LEU A 626 -29.43 -2.72 -16.81
C LEU A 626 -29.82 -3.35 -15.47
N ILE A 627 -30.69 -4.35 -15.50
CA ILE A 627 -31.31 -4.94 -14.32
C ILE A 627 -31.00 -6.43 -14.24
N ALA A 628 -30.49 -6.86 -13.09
CA ALA A 628 -30.32 -8.27 -12.75
C ALA A 628 -31.34 -8.68 -11.68
N THR A 629 -32.04 -9.78 -11.91
CA THR A 629 -33.05 -10.31 -10.99
C THR A 629 -32.62 -11.70 -10.52
N GLN A 630 -32.56 -11.90 -9.21
CA GLN A 630 -32.26 -13.17 -8.57
C GLN A 630 -33.40 -14.18 -8.80
N GLN A 631 -33.08 -15.48 -8.76
CA GLN A 631 -34.08 -16.53 -8.80
C GLN A 631 -35.07 -16.40 -7.63
N VAL A 632 -36.37 -16.41 -7.94
CA VAL A 632 -37.46 -16.39 -6.97
C VAL A 632 -38.40 -17.56 -7.28
N GLY A 633 -38.48 -18.54 -6.38
CA GLY A 633 -39.21 -19.77 -6.63
C GLY A 633 -38.62 -20.56 -7.82
N ASN A 634 -39.46 -20.87 -8.82
CA ASN A 634 -39.06 -21.60 -10.02
C ASN A 634 -38.61 -20.68 -11.19
N GLU A 635 -38.67 -19.36 -11.04
CA GLU A 635 -38.25 -18.42 -12.08
C GLU A 635 -36.72 -18.27 -12.07
N PRO A 636 -36.00 -18.54 -13.18
CA PRO A 636 -34.55 -18.46 -13.23
C PRO A 636 -34.05 -17.01 -13.08
N THR A 637 -32.76 -16.84 -12.82
CA THR A 637 -32.10 -15.54 -12.82
C THR A 637 -32.16 -14.88 -14.19
N LYS A 638 -32.49 -13.58 -14.23
CA LYS A 638 -32.67 -12.82 -15.49
C LYS A 638 -31.77 -11.59 -15.50
N LEU A 639 -31.13 -11.34 -16.64
CA LEU A 639 -30.46 -10.08 -16.92
C LEU A 639 -31.23 -9.37 -18.03
N LYS A 640 -31.70 -8.15 -17.77
CA LYS A 640 -32.50 -7.36 -18.72
C LYS A 640 -31.91 -5.99 -18.93
N LEU A 641 -31.86 -5.55 -20.19
CA LEU A 641 -31.52 -4.18 -20.55
C LEU A 641 -32.77 -3.47 -21.07
N TYR A 642 -33.11 -2.35 -20.45
CA TYR A 642 -34.13 -1.43 -20.93
C TYR A 642 -33.45 -0.22 -21.58
N PHE A 643 -33.89 0.16 -22.78
CA PHE A 643 -33.29 1.24 -23.55
C PHE A 643 -34.36 2.09 -24.26
N SER A 644 -34.25 3.42 -24.18
CA SER A 644 -35.10 4.35 -24.91
C SER A 644 -34.35 5.66 -25.20
N ASP A 645 -34.04 5.89 -26.49
CA ASP A 645 -33.20 7.01 -26.98
C ASP A 645 -33.94 7.87 -28.03
N ASN A 646 -35.06 7.39 -28.56
CA ASN A 646 -35.73 8.03 -29.67
C ASN A 646 -36.64 9.18 -29.20
N ARG A 647 -36.34 10.42 -29.59
CA ARG A 647 -37.08 11.63 -29.18
C ARG A 647 -38.52 11.71 -29.72
N SER A 648 -38.84 11.00 -30.80
CA SER A 648 -40.14 11.07 -31.47
C SER A 648 -41.04 9.84 -31.21
N ASN A 649 -40.48 8.77 -30.66
CA ASN A 649 -41.19 7.51 -30.42
C ASN A 649 -41.04 7.07 -28.95
N ASN A 650 -42.13 6.59 -28.35
CA ASN A 650 -42.18 6.20 -26.95
C ASN A 650 -41.81 4.72 -26.73
N THR A 651 -41.21 4.05 -27.71
CA THR A 651 -40.84 2.63 -27.62
C THR A 651 -39.74 2.41 -26.60
N VAL A 652 -39.96 1.44 -25.71
CA VAL A 652 -38.94 0.92 -24.80
C VAL A 652 -38.44 -0.39 -25.39
N HIS A 653 -37.16 -0.47 -25.69
CA HIS A 653 -36.53 -1.70 -26.16
C HIS A 653 -36.09 -2.53 -24.95
N GLU A 654 -36.39 -3.83 -24.97
CA GLU A 654 -36.06 -4.79 -23.91
C GLU A 654 -35.22 -5.91 -24.53
N LEU A 655 -34.02 -6.12 -23.98
CA LEU A 655 -33.19 -7.31 -24.22
C LEU A 655 -33.15 -8.15 -22.96
N MET A 656 -33.16 -9.48 -23.09
CA MET A 656 -33.16 -10.39 -21.95
C MET A 656 -32.21 -11.57 -22.17
N ILE A 657 -31.47 -11.93 -21.12
CA ILE A 657 -30.75 -13.20 -20.98
C ILE A 657 -31.42 -13.97 -19.82
N PRO A 658 -32.10 -15.11 -20.10
CA PRO A 658 -33.03 -15.74 -19.15
C PRO A 658 -32.39 -16.71 -18.14
N SER A 659 -31.08 -16.96 -18.17
CA SER A 659 -30.44 -18.00 -17.34
C SER A 659 -29.01 -17.70 -16.90
N ALA A 660 -28.63 -16.42 -16.77
CA ALA A 660 -27.30 -16.06 -16.28
C ALA A 660 -27.22 -16.15 -14.74
N SER A 661 -26.40 -17.03 -14.18
CA SER A 661 -26.28 -17.29 -12.74
C SER A 661 -25.46 -16.22 -11.98
N LEU A 662 -25.80 -14.94 -12.15
CA LEU A 662 -25.05 -13.77 -11.66
C LEU A 662 -24.83 -13.75 -10.13
N PHE A 663 -25.70 -14.41 -9.37
CA PHE A 663 -25.72 -14.40 -7.90
C PHE A 663 -24.98 -15.61 -7.28
N ASN A 664 -24.17 -16.33 -8.06
CA ASN A 664 -23.45 -17.52 -7.61
C ASN A 664 -22.18 -17.25 -6.78
N GLY A 665 -21.78 -15.99 -6.60
CA GLY A 665 -20.56 -15.61 -5.85
C GLY A 665 -19.32 -15.40 -6.71
N ASN A 666 -19.35 -15.83 -7.97
CA ASN A 666 -18.27 -15.63 -8.93
C ASN A 666 -18.41 -14.27 -9.64
N PRO A 667 -17.31 -13.73 -10.18
CA PRO A 667 -17.36 -12.50 -10.97
C PRO A 667 -17.91 -12.74 -12.37
N TRP A 668 -18.74 -11.82 -12.85
CA TRP A 668 -19.37 -11.87 -14.18
C TRP A 668 -19.01 -10.61 -14.97
N TYR A 669 -18.50 -10.83 -16.19
CA TYR A 669 -18.33 -9.79 -17.20
C TYR A 669 -19.69 -9.48 -17.81
N ILE A 670 -20.05 -8.20 -17.90
CA ILE A 670 -21.28 -7.76 -18.55
C ILE A 670 -20.98 -6.59 -19.46
N SER A 671 -21.52 -6.62 -20.67
CA SER A 671 -21.41 -5.54 -21.63
C SER A 671 -22.71 -5.29 -22.38
N PHE A 672 -22.98 -4.03 -22.71
CA PHE A 672 -24.10 -3.65 -23.57
C PHE A 672 -23.77 -2.40 -24.36
N GLY A 673 -24.48 -2.19 -25.46
CA GLY A 673 -24.21 -1.06 -26.33
C GLY A 673 -25.16 -0.94 -27.50
N LYS A 674 -24.94 0.10 -28.30
CA LYS A 674 -25.66 0.41 -29.55
C LYS A 674 -24.62 0.39 -30.68
N ILE A 675 -24.90 -0.36 -31.73
CA ILE A 675 -24.15 -0.37 -32.99
C ILE A 675 -25.02 0.30 -34.05
N ARG A 676 -24.51 1.36 -34.68
CA ARG A 676 -25.24 2.03 -35.76
C ARG A 676 -25.06 1.28 -37.09
N ASN A 677 -26.08 1.25 -37.93
CA ASN A 677 -25.98 0.63 -39.27
C ASN A 677 -24.99 1.37 -40.19
N ASP A 678 -24.74 2.67 -39.96
CA ASP A 678 -23.77 3.45 -40.73
C ASP A 678 -22.33 3.38 -40.19
N ASP A 679 -22.05 2.53 -39.19
CA ASP A 679 -20.69 2.31 -38.67
C ASP A 679 -19.82 1.60 -39.73
N PRO A 680 -18.80 2.26 -40.29
CA PRO A 680 -18.02 1.68 -41.39
C PRO A 680 -17.10 0.54 -40.95
N TYR A 681 -16.91 0.33 -39.64
CA TYR A 681 -16.00 -0.67 -39.08
C TYR A 681 -16.72 -1.91 -38.53
N MET A 682 -18.06 -1.91 -38.53
CA MET A 682 -18.87 -3.07 -38.15
C MET A 682 -19.57 -3.63 -39.40
N HIS A 683 -18.87 -4.54 -40.08
CA HIS A 683 -19.22 -5.02 -41.43
C HIS A 683 -20.51 -5.89 -41.48
N ASP A 684 -20.93 -6.50 -40.37
CA ASP A 684 -22.01 -7.50 -40.35
C ASP A 684 -23.43 -6.92 -40.48
N LEU A 685 -23.59 -5.60 -40.44
CA LEU A 685 -24.92 -4.96 -40.40
C LEU A 685 -25.31 -4.22 -41.68
N ARG A 686 -24.44 -4.15 -42.70
CA ARG A 686 -24.77 -3.49 -43.98
C ARG A 686 -25.83 -4.28 -44.74
N THR A 687 -27.08 -3.96 -44.49
CA THR A 687 -28.16 -4.24 -45.43
C THR A 687 -28.18 -3.14 -46.48
N GLU A 688 -28.37 -3.48 -47.76
CA GLU A 688 -28.49 -2.54 -48.89
C GLU A 688 -29.73 -1.61 -48.81
N SER A 689 -30.40 -1.57 -47.66
CA SER A 689 -31.63 -0.84 -47.43
C SER A 689 -31.34 0.58 -46.92
N PRO A 690 -31.93 1.64 -47.50
CA PRO A 690 -31.69 3.03 -47.14
C PRO A 690 -32.29 3.46 -45.78
N PHE A 691 -32.77 2.52 -44.96
CA PHE A 691 -33.37 2.81 -43.65
C PHE A 691 -32.35 2.66 -42.51
N LEU A 692 -32.20 3.72 -41.71
CA LEU A 692 -31.34 3.82 -40.53
C LEU A 692 -31.83 2.89 -39.40
N SER A 693 -31.36 1.65 -39.39
CA SER A 693 -31.48 0.74 -38.24
C SER A 693 -30.26 0.88 -37.32
N SER A 694 -30.39 0.59 -36.03
CA SER A 694 -29.25 0.38 -35.11
C SER A 694 -29.46 -0.94 -34.40
N SER A 695 -28.41 -1.66 -34.04
CA SER A 695 -28.50 -2.90 -33.27
C SER A 695 -28.13 -2.64 -31.82
N LEU A 696 -29.02 -2.97 -30.89
CA LEU A 696 -28.72 -3.00 -29.46
C LEU A 696 -28.24 -4.41 -29.10
N PHE A 697 -27.21 -4.52 -28.27
CA PHE A 697 -26.72 -5.82 -27.80
C PHE A 697 -26.56 -5.84 -26.28
N LEU A 698 -26.68 -7.04 -25.71
CA LEU A 698 -26.44 -7.35 -24.31
C LEU A 698 -25.68 -8.68 -24.24
N ARG A 699 -24.55 -8.69 -23.56
CA ARG A 699 -23.67 -9.85 -23.41
C ARG A 699 -23.26 -10.01 -21.96
N CYS A 700 -23.13 -11.24 -21.50
CA CYS A 700 -22.52 -11.54 -20.21
C CYS A 700 -21.76 -12.87 -20.24
N GLY A 701 -20.77 -13.01 -19.36
CA GLY A 701 -20.11 -14.29 -19.16
C GLY A 701 -19.43 -14.40 -17.80
N GLU A 702 -19.33 -15.63 -17.30
CA GLU A 702 -18.71 -15.93 -16.02
C GLU A 702 -17.18 -15.90 -16.14
N ILE A 703 -16.51 -15.17 -15.25
CA ILE A 703 -15.06 -15.14 -15.15
C ILE A 703 -14.63 -16.12 -14.06
N GLY A 704 -13.56 -16.88 -14.27
CA GLY A 704 -12.98 -17.71 -13.22
C GLY A 704 -12.91 -19.21 -13.52
N THR A 705 -13.45 -19.66 -14.65
CA THR A 705 -13.49 -21.08 -15.01
C THR A 705 -12.30 -21.45 -15.92
N THR A 706 -11.68 -22.59 -15.65
CA THR A 706 -10.58 -23.14 -16.47
C THR A 706 -11.07 -23.84 -17.74
N LYS A 707 -12.40 -23.93 -17.91
CA LYS A 707 -13.09 -24.44 -19.10
C LYS A 707 -13.80 -23.27 -19.79
N ARG A 708 -14.28 -23.44 -21.02
CA ARG A 708 -15.02 -22.40 -21.76
C ARG A 708 -16.09 -21.80 -20.84
N SER A 709 -15.91 -20.54 -20.48
CA SER A 709 -16.81 -19.78 -19.61
C SER A 709 -18.22 -19.78 -20.19
N GLU A 710 -19.24 -19.91 -19.33
CA GLU A 710 -20.62 -19.65 -19.74
C GLU A 710 -20.68 -18.24 -20.33
N TYR A 711 -21.07 -18.14 -21.59
CA TYR A 711 -21.17 -16.88 -22.32
C TYR A 711 -22.53 -16.80 -22.99
N PHE A 712 -23.22 -15.68 -22.78
CA PHE A 712 -24.54 -15.42 -23.31
C PHE A 712 -24.55 -14.08 -24.04
N SER A 713 -25.18 -14.05 -25.21
CA SER A 713 -25.30 -12.86 -26.06
C SER A 713 -26.72 -12.78 -26.60
N THR A 714 -27.27 -11.57 -26.67
CA THR A 714 -28.55 -11.28 -27.32
C THR A 714 -28.48 -9.90 -27.97
N SER A 715 -29.19 -9.72 -29.08
CA SER A 715 -29.24 -8.45 -29.80
C SER A 715 -30.60 -8.22 -30.44
N SER A 716 -30.98 -6.97 -30.64
CA SER A 716 -32.22 -6.58 -31.29
C SER A 716 -32.05 -5.31 -32.11
N PHE A 717 -32.71 -5.27 -33.26
CA PHE A 717 -32.71 -4.10 -34.12
C PHE A 717 -33.68 -3.04 -33.62
N ILE A 718 -33.25 -1.79 -33.71
CA ILE A 718 -33.98 -0.58 -33.41
C ILE A 718 -34.15 0.18 -34.72
N HIS A 719 -35.39 0.51 -35.07
CA HIS A 719 -35.69 1.31 -36.25
C HIS A 719 -35.83 2.80 -35.86
N THR A 720 -35.04 3.66 -36.50
CA THR A 720 -35.21 5.12 -36.36
C THR A 720 -36.02 5.63 -37.55
N SER A 721 -37.21 6.19 -37.30
CA SER A 721 -38.06 6.75 -38.35
C SER A 721 -37.51 8.10 -38.80
N SER A 722 -36.98 8.18 -40.03
CA SER A 722 -36.53 9.39 -40.76
C SER A 722 -35.14 9.96 -40.43
N TYR A 723 -34.48 10.48 -41.47
CA TYR A 723 -33.12 11.06 -41.54
C TYR A 723 -32.89 12.32 -40.66
N LEU A 724 -33.94 12.81 -39.99
CA LEU A 724 -33.94 14.06 -39.21
C LEU A 724 -34.17 13.86 -37.70
N GLN A 725 -34.28 12.61 -37.23
CA GLN A 725 -34.64 12.29 -35.85
C GLN A 725 -33.47 11.64 -35.10
N TRP A 726 -32.45 12.44 -34.81
CA TRP A 726 -31.33 12.04 -33.95
C TRP A 726 -31.81 11.69 -32.53
N GLY A 727 -31.29 10.60 -31.97
CA GLY A 727 -31.52 10.20 -30.58
C GLY A 727 -30.97 11.23 -29.59
N ILE A 728 -31.37 11.12 -28.33
CA ILE A 728 -30.86 11.95 -27.24
C ILE A 728 -29.36 11.69 -26.97
N LEU A 729 -28.88 10.48 -27.22
CA LEU A 729 -27.46 10.14 -27.12
C LEU A 729 -26.65 10.57 -28.36
N ASP A 730 -27.33 10.89 -29.46
CA ASP A 730 -26.68 11.22 -30.73
C ASP A 730 -26.35 12.73 -30.84
N THR A 731 -27.09 13.60 -30.13
CA THR A 731 -26.94 15.07 -30.23
C THR A 731 -27.11 15.79 -28.89
N MET A 732 -26.31 16.85 -28.68
CA MET A 732 -26.47 17.72 -27.52
C MET A 732 -27.64 18.69 -27.71
N THR A 733 -28.50 18.81 -26.70
CA THR A 733 -29.63 19.75 -26.70
C THR A 733 -29.83 20.37 -25.32
N ALA A 734 -30.02 21.69 -25.26
CA ALA A 734 -30.21 22.40 -23.99
C ALA A 734 -31.36 21.82 -23.13
N GLY A 735 -32.42 21.32 -23.77
CA GLY A 735 -33.59 20.78 -23.09
C GLY A 735 -33.40 19.42 -22.43
N HIS A 736 -32.61 18.52 -23.02
CA HIS A 736 -32.62 17.10 -22.62
C HIS A 736 -31.23 16.44 -22.50
N ASN A 737 -30.22 16.97 -23.20
CA ASN A 737 -28.83 16.51 -23.13
C ASN A 737 -27.87 17.71 -23.23
N SER A 738 -27.82 18.54 -22.18
CA SER A 738 -27.10 19.81 -22.19
C SER A 738 -25.59 19.66 -22.04
N SER A 739 -25.13 18.60 -21.36
CA SER A 739 -23.73 18.40 -21.00
C SER A 739 -23.15 17.07 -21.52
N GLY A 740 -23.97 16.17 -22.05
CA GLY A 740 -23.59 14.79 -22.38
C GLY A 740 -24.31 13.78 -21.48
N SER A 741 -24.27 12.52 -21.89
CA SER A 741 -24.72 11.42 -21.05
C SER A 741 -23.69 11.08 -19.97
N PHE A 742 -24.07 10.43 -18.89
CA PHE A 742 -23.14 9.92 -17.88
C PHE A 742 -23.62 8.58 -17.34
N LEU A 743 -22.68 7.81 -16.80
CA LEU A 743 -22.89 6.49 -16.23
C LEU A 743 -23.15 6.60 -14.73
N CYS A 744 -24.08 5.79 -14.22
CA CYS A 744 -24.43 5.77 -12.81
C CYS A 744 -24.65 4.35 -12.29
N ILE A 745 -23.99 4.01 -11.17
CA ILE A 745 -24.13 2.74 -10.43
C ILE A 745 -24.40 3.06 -8.96
N GLY A 746 -25.29 2.33 -8.29
CA GLY A 746 -25.67 2.58 -6.88
C GLY A 746 -27.12 3.02 -6.71
N SER A 747 -27.62 3.10 -5.48
CA SER A 747 -29.01 3.51 -5.24
C SER A 747 -29.27 4.98 -5.59
N GLN A 748 -30.45 5.27 -6.15
CA GLN A 748 -30.90 6.63 -6.50
C GLN A 748 -32.43 6.69 -6.41
N SER A 749 -32.98 7.81 -5.96
CA SER A 749 -34.41 8.11 -6.02
C SER A 749 -34.73 8.82 -7.35
N LEU A 750 -35.37 8.12 -8.29
CA LEU A 750 -35.73 8.70 -9.59
C LEU A 750 -37.07 9.45 -9.52
N ASN A 751 -37.15 10.58 -10.21
CA ASN A 751 -38.43 11.23 -10.48
C ASN A 751 -39.27 10.34 -11.40
N THR A 752 -40.46 9.95 -10.96
CA THR A 752 -41.35 9.01 -11.67
C THR A 752 -42.38 9.69 -12.57
N VAL A 753 -42.36 11.03 -12.64
CA VAL A 753 -43.29 11.86 -13.43
C VAL A 753 -42.48 12.79 -14.35
N HIS A 754 -41.62 12.19 -15.18
CA HIS A 754 -40.81 12.96 -16.13
C HIS A 754 -41.62 13.33 -17.40
N PRO A 755 -41.55 14.60 -17.88
CA PRO A 755 -42.36 15.07 -19.01
C PRO A 755 -41.90 14.54 -20.38
N SER A 756 -40.62 14.17 -20.51
CA SER A 756 -40.08 13.64 -21.78
C SER A 756 -40.61 12.25 -22.08
N SER A 757 -41.28 12.14 -23.23
CA SER A 757 -41.97 10.92 -23.66
C SER A 757 -41.03 9.75 -23.94
N PHE A 758 -39.74 10.00 -24.17
CA PHE A 758 -38.69 9.02 -24.42
C PHE A 758 -37.90 8.59 -23.17
N SER A 759 -38.21 9.15 -22.00
CA SER A 759 -37.49 8.80 -20.78
C SER A 759 -38.03 7.51 -20.14
N LEU A 760 -37.14 6.65 -19.65
CA LEU A 760 -37.50 5.44 -18.90
C LEU A 760 -38.11 5.74 -17.51
N ASN A 761 -37.95 6.96 -17.00
CA ASN A 761 -38.52 7.39 -15.72
C ASN A 761 -39.92 8.05 -15.84
N ARG A 762 -40.57 8.00 -17.01
CA ARG A 762 -41.97 8.44 -17.19
C ARG A 762 -42.96 7.53 -16.44
N SER A 763 -44.13 8.07 -16.11
CA SER A 763 -45.13 7.42 -15.25
C SER A 763 -45.79 6.18 -15.88
N ASN A 764 -45.94 6.13 -17.21
CA ASN A 764 -46.61 5.05 -17.95
C ASN A 764 -45.64 3.95 -18.44
N ILE A 765 -44.76 3.46 -17.56
CA ILE A 765 -43.85 2.31 -17.81
C ILE A 765 -43.87 1.37 -16.60
N LYS A 766 -43.65 0.06 -16.82
CA LYS A 766 -43.46 -0.97 -15.78
C LYS A 766 -42.51 -0.48 -14.68
N LYS A 767 -42.87 -0.74 -13.40
CA LYS A 767 -42.06 -0.32 -12.24
C LYS A 767 -40.64 -0.90 -12.24
N GLU A 768 -40.48 -2.12 -12.74
CA GLU A 768 -39.18 -2.82 -12.87
C GLU A 768 -38.13 -1.94 -13.57
N VAL A 769 -38.51 -1.25 -14.66
CA VAL A 769 -37.60 -0.40 -15.47
C VAL A 769 -36.94 0.73 -14.67
N ARG A 770 -37.60 1.17 -13.58
CA ARG A 770 -37.13 2.27 -12.72
C ARG A 770 -36.44 1.78 -11.44
N HIS A 771 -36.14 0.50 -11.32
CA HIS A 771 -35.40 -0.01 -10.18
C HIS A 771 -33.98 0.57 -10.14
N THR A 772 -33.50 0.92 -8.95
CA THR A 772 -32.23 1.63 -8.77
C THR A 772 -31.29 1.02 -7.76
N ASP A 773 -31.77 0.10 -6.93
CA ASP A 773 -30.93 -0.43 -5.86
C ASP A 773 -29.77 -1.29 -6.36
N PHE A 774 -28.62 -1.12 -5.73
CA PHE A 774 -27.42 -1.90 -6.00
C PHE A 774 -26.66 -2.16 -4.70
N SER A 775 -26.26 -3.42 -4.50
CA SER A 775 -25.56 -3.90 -3.28
C SER A 775 -24.40 -4.85 -3.58
N GLY A 776 -24.04 -5.01 -4.86
CA GLY A 776 -22.98 -5.90 -5.30
C GLY A 776 -21.59 -5.27 -5.19
N GLN A 777 -20.63 -5.89 -5.88
CA GLN A 777 -19.26 -5.41 -5.96
C GLN A 777 -18.85 -5.22 -7.42
N ILE A 778 -17.99 -4.24 -7.70
CA ILE A 778 -17.48 -3.96 -9.06
C ILE A 778 -15.95 -3.98 -9.10
N ASN A 779 -15.35 -4.45 -10.20
CA ASN A 779 -13.88 -4.53 -10.33
C ASN A 779 -13.28 -3.52 -11.32
N PHE A 780 -13.92 -3.33 -12.47
CA PHE A 780 -13.55 -2.29 -13.43
C PHE A 780 -14.79 -1.81 -14.18
N LEU A 781 -14.67 -0.63 -14.79
CA LEU A 781 -15.65 -0.07 -15.72
C LEU A 781 -14.92 0.48 -16.94
N ARG A 782 -15.40 0.13 -18.13
CA ARG A 782 -14.89 0.67 -19.39
C ARG A 782 -16.00 1.24 -20.24
N PHE A 783 -15.66 2.30 -20.98
CA PHE A 783 -16.55 2.91 -21.96
C PHE A 783 -15.83 3.09 -23.28
N TRP A 784 -16.38 2.50 -24.34
CA TRP A 784 -15.87 2.58 -25.70
C TRP A 784 -16.80 3.45 -26.54
N SER A 785 -16.24 4.39 -27.30
CA SER A 785 -16.98 5.12 -28.36
C SER A 785 -17.01 4.33 -29.67
N ARG A 786 -17.24 3.02 -29.57
CA ARG A 786 -17.47 2.08 -30.67
C ARG A 786 -18.31 0.88 -30.22
N GLY A 787 -18.87 0.17 -31.18
CA GLY A 787 -19.37 -1.19 -30.96
C GLY A 787 -18.19 -2.16 -30.82
N THR A 788 -18.22 -3.02 -29.81
CA THR A 788 -17.24 -4.11 -29.69
C THR A 788 -17.78 -5.40 -30.30
N SER A 789 -16.90 -6.22 -30.87
CA SER A 789 -17.31 -7.50 -31.46
C SER A 789 -17.49 -8.59 -30.40
N GLU A 790 -18.12 -9.69 -30.79
CA GLU A 790 -18.31 -10.83 -29.90
C GLU A 790 -16.97 -11.53 -29.57
N LYS A 791 -16.01 -11.51 -30.51
CA LYS A 791 -14.66 -12.05 -30.29
C LYS A 791 -13.93 -11.30 -29.18
N GLU A 792 -13.96 -9.97 -29.24
CA GLU A 792 -13.36 -9.11 -28.21
C GLU A 792 -14.02 -9.32 -26.84
N ALA A 793 -15.36 -9.41 -26.79
CA ALA A 793 -16.08 -9.67 -25.55
C ALA A 793 -15.72 -11.04 -24.95
N ASN A 794 -15.58 -12.08 -25.78
CA ASN A 794 -15.14 -13.41 -25.36
C ASN A 794 -13.71 -13.42 -24.82
N GLU A 795 -12.79 -12.67 -25.44
CA GLU A 795 -11.44 -12.47 -24.91
C GLU A 795 -11.49 -11.76 -23.54
N ARG A 796 -12.34 -10.76 -23.36
CA ARG A 796 -12.51 -10.05 -22.06
C ARG A 796 -13.11 -10.93 -20.96
N VAL A 797 -13.94 -11.91 -21.30
CA VAL A 797 -14.43 -12.92 -20.34
C VAL A 797 -13.29 -13.87 -19.94
N SER A 798 -12.46 -14.26 -20.90
CA SER A 798 -11.28 -15.12 -20.64
C SER A 798 -10.20 -14.40 -19.85
N ASN A 799 -9.91 -13.15 -20.20
CA ASN A 799 -8.90 -12.26 -19.62
C ASN A 799 -9.51 -10.89 -19.36
N ILE A 800 -9.89 -10.65 -18.11
CA ILE A 800 -10.47 -9.38 -17.64
C ILE A 800 -9.59 -8.14 -17.88
N PHE A 801 -8.27 -8.32 -18.01
CA PHE A 801 -7.34 -7.22 -18.24
C PHE A 801 -7.15 -6.93 -19.73
N SER A 802 -7.72 -7.76 -20.61
CA SER A 802 -7.64 -7.57 -22.05
C SER A 802 -8.28 -6.23 -22.45
N LEU A 803 -7.53 -5.45 -23.21
CA LEU A 803 -7.98 -4.25 -23.93
C LEU A 803 -8.03 -4.52 -25.43
N ALA A 804 -8.11 -5.80 -25.80
CA ALA A 804 -8.06 -6.28 -27.16
C ALA A 804 -9.02 -5.53 -28.07
N THR A 805 -8.50 -5.18 -29.24
CA THR A 805 -9.27 -4.64 -30.35
C THR A 805 -8.97 -5.42 -31.61
N GLU A 806 -9.98 -5.67 -32.45
CA GLU A 806 -9.77 -6.38 -33.73
C GLU A 806 -8.74 -5.68 -34.62
N ASN A 807 -8.66 -4.35 -34.52
CA ASN A 807 -7.72 -3.55 -35.28
C ASN A 807 -6.94 -2.58 -34.39
N THR A 808 -5.87 -3.10 -33.81
CA THR A 808 -4.99 -2.38 -32.88
C THR A 808 -4.41 -1.08 -33.45
N ASN A 809 -4.05 -1.04 -34.73
CA ASN A 809 -3.34 0.11 -35.33
C ASN A 809 -4.12 1.43 -35.29
N TYR A 810 -5.46 1.40 -35.29
CA TYR A 810 -6.30 2.59 -35.29
C TYR A 810 -7.33 2.66 -34.16
N GLN A 811 -7.70 1.53 -33.54
CA GLN A 811 -8.68 1.50 -32.44
C GLN A 811 -8.05 1.64 -31.05
N TYR A 812 -6.72 1.62 -30.97
CA TYR A 812 -5.97 1.77 -29.74
C TYR A 812 -5.56 3.25 -29.49
N ASN A 813 -5.45 3.65 -28.22
CA ASN A 813 -5.67 5.03 -27.74
C ASN A 813 -4.75 6.15 -28.29
N HIS A 814 -3.67 5.82 -29.02
CA HIS A 814 -2.62 6.78 -29.42
C HIS A 814 -2.59 7.21 -30.89
N ASN A 815 -3.57 6.80 -31.70
CA ASN A 815 -3.65 7.23 -33.10
C ASN A 815 -4.77 8.26 -33.30
N HIS A 816 -4.44 9.43 -33.85
CA HIS A 816 -5.39 10.53 -34.09
C HIS A 816 -5.56 10.91 -35.57
N VAL A 817 -4.65 10.44 -36.44
CA VAL A 817 -4.49 10.95 -37.81
C VAL A 817 -5.20 10.06 -38.84
N ILE A 818 -5.39 8.77 -38.53
CA ILE A 818 -6.01 7.80 -39.44
C ILE A 818 -7.54 7.89 -39.33
N SER A 819 -8.24 7.89 -40.48
CA SER A 819 -9.71 7.78 -40.53
C SER A 819 -10.14 6.54 -39.73
N GLY A 820 -10.95 6.74 -38.68
CA GLY A 820 -11.34 5.68 -37.73
C GLY A 820 -10.79 5.80 -36.32
N ALA A 821 -9.90 6.78 -36.07
CA ALA A 821 -9.35 7.10 -34.74
C ALA A 821 -10.40 7.43 -33.65
N TRP A 822 -11.65 7.74 -34.04
CA TRP A 822 -12.75 7.94 -33.08
C TRP A 822 -13.12 6.67 -32.32
N ASN A 823 -12.96 5.49 -32.93
CA ASN A 823 -13.41 4.20 -32.40
C ASN A 823 -12.42 3.66 -31.36
N LYS A 824 -12.40 4.24 -30.16
CA LYS A 824 -11.44 3.89 -29.10
C LYS A 824 -12.05 3.84 -27.70
N LEU A 825 -11.23 3.46 -26.73
CA LEU A 825 -11.55 3.44 -25.31
C LEU A 825 -11.53 4.87 -24.76
N ARG A 826 -12.63 5.33 -24.18
CA ARG A 826 -12.77 6.68 -23.62
C ARG A 826 -12.60 6.72 -22.10
N ILE A 827 -13.02 5.65 -21.43
CA ILE A 827 -12.86 5.49 -19.97
C ILE A 827 -12.30 4.10 -19.72
N ASP A 828 -11.21 4.00 -18.96
CA ASP A 828 -10.68 2.75 -18.43
C ASP A 828 -10.49 2.84 -16.92
N ALA A 829 -11.57 2.63 -16.18
CA ALA A 829 -11.58 2.68 -14.72
C ALA A 829 -11.18 1.32 -14.14
N LYS A 830 -9.86 1.09 -13.98
CA LYS A 830 -9.31 -0.13 -13.37
C LYS A 830 -9.36 -0.07 -11.83
N ILE A 831 -10.57 -0.03 -11.29
CA ILE A 831 -10.86 0.16 -9.85
C ILE A 831 -10.10 -0.84 -8.97
N GLY A 832 -9.98 -2.10 -9.39
CA GLY A 832 -9.35 -3.16 -8.59
C GLY A 832 -7.83 -3.11 -8.44
N ILE A 833 -7.12 -2.26 -9.19
CA ILE A 833 -5.64 -2.19 -9.16
C ILE A 833 -5.09 -0.82 -8.78
N GLN A 834 -5.96 0.16 -8.51
CA GLN A 834 -5.51 1.49 -8.12
C GLN A 834 -4.95 1.51 -6.68
N ALA A 835 -4.05 2.47 -6.42
CA ALA A 835 -3.40 2.62 -5.11
C ALA A 835 -4.36 3.09 -4.01
N THR A 836 -5.31 3.98 -4.35
CA THR A 836 -6.30 4.50 -3.39
C THR A 836 -7.40 3.48 -3.15
N THR A 837 -7.45 2.91 -1.95
CA THR A 837 -8.38 1.83 -1.60
C THR A 837 -9.40 2.20 -0.52
N ALA A 838 -9.28 3.39 0.08
CA ALA A 838 -10.13 3.89 1.13
C ALA A 838 -10.83 5.20 0.74
N SER A 839 -12.01 5.45 1.31
CA SER A 839 -12.72 6.73 1.24
C SER A 839 -12.04 7.83 2.05
N ASN A 840 -12.32 9.09 1.71
CA ASN A 840 -11.87 10.25 2.49
C ASN A 840 -12.78 10.52 3.71
N SER A 841 -12.52 11.61 4.45
CA SER A 841 -13.29 12.05 5.61
C SER A 841 -14.76 12.40 5.31
N SER A 842 -15.10 12.60 4.03
CA SER A 842 -16.46 12.92 3.57
C SER A 842 -17.18 11.71 2.96
N GLY A 843 -16.54 10.52 2.93
CA GLY A 843 -17.12 9.32 2.30
C GLY A 843 -17.05 9.34 0.76
N GLU A 844 -16.23 10.20 0.18
CA GLU A 844 -15.95 10.23 -1.26
C GLU A 844 -14.78 9.29 -1.58
N PHE A 845 -14.87 8.67 -2.75
CA PHE A 845 -13.87 7.75 -3.27
C PHE A 845 -13.55 8.09 -4.73
N ARG A 846 -12.28 8.45 -4.99
CA ARG A 846 -11.82 8.78 -6.33
C ARG A 846 -11.41 7.53 -7.09
N ILE A 847 -11.83 7.44 -8.35
CA ILE A 847 -11.52 6.33 -9.25
C ILE A 847 -10.76 6.88 -10.45
N PHE A 848 -9.54 6.39 -10.63
CA PHE A 848 -8.65 6.88 -11.69
C PHE A 848 -9.05 6.33 -13.07
N ASP A 849 -8.89 7.17 -14.09
CA ASP A 849 -9.02 6.78 -15.49
C ASP A 849 -7.63 6.47 -16.05
N TYR A 850 -7.48 5.28 -16.62
CA TYR A 850 -6.24 4.79 -17.22
C TYR A 850 -6.28 4.82 -18.76
N SER A 851 -7.29 5.48 -19.36
CA SER A 851 -7.44 5.55 -20.81
C SER A 851 -6.35 6.38 -21.51
N GLN A 852 -5.59 7.20 -20.77
CA GLN A 852 -4.55 8.10 -21.28
C GLN A 852 -5.04 9.10 -22.35
N ASN A 853 -6.35 9.38 -22.41
CA ASN A 853 -6.89 10.33 -23.38
C ASN A 853 -6.64 11.82 -23.03
N ASN A 854 -6.08 12.10 -21.85
CA ASN A 854 -5.77 13.46 -21.35
C ASN A 854 -6.96 14.45 -21.39
N PHE A 855 -8.17 13.96 -21.14
CA PHE A 855 -9.32 14.83 -20.94
C PHE A 855 -9.32 15.41 -19.52
N ASP A 856 -9.64 16.69 -19.38
CA ASP A 856 -10.04 17.27 -18.10
C ASP A 856 -11.48 16.88 -17.74
N ILE A 857 -11.93 17.22 -16.53
CA ILE A 857 -13.29 16.93 -16.04
C ILE A 857 -14.40 17.59 -16.88
N THR A 858 -14.07 18.60 -17.68
CA THR A 858 -15.00 19.28 -18.60
C THR A 858 -15.07 18.61 -19.98
N GLY A 859 -14.22 17.60 -20.23
CA GLY A 859 -14.08 16.93 -21.52
C GLY A 859 -13.11 17.64 -22.48
N SER A 860 -12.42 18.68 -22.03
CA SER A 860 -11.44 19.43 -22.83
C SER A 860 -10.10 18.69 -22.85
N TYR A 861 -9.46 18.63 -24.02
CA TYR A 861 -8.13 18.03 -24.15
C TYR A 861 -7.06 18.89 -23.49
N VAL A 862 -6.27 18.30 -22.58
CA VAL A 862 -5.12 18.96 -21.94
C VAL A 862 -3.85 18.48 -22.63
N VAL A 863 -3.06 19.41 -23.16
CA VAL A 863 -1.79 19.09 -23.81
C VAL A 863 -0.81 18.55 -22.75
N PRO A 864 -0.31 17.31 -22.86
CA PRO A 864 0.79 16.87 -22.01
C PRO A 864 2.03 17.66 -22.44
N PHE A 865 2.63 18.40 -21.52
CA PHE A 865 3.90 19.09 -21.77
C PHE A 865 4.95 18.06 -22.20
N ALA A 866 5.73 18.38 -23.24
CA ALA A 866 6.66 17.46 -23.89
C ALA A 866 7.65 16.79 -22.90
N PRO A 867 8.03 15.52 -23.14
CA PRO A 867 9.01 14.85 -22.30
C PRO A 867 10.39 15.46 -22.54
N TRP A 868 11.06 15.84 -21.45
CA TRP A 868 12.42 16.36 -21.32
C TRP A 868 12.62 17.87 -21.58
N HIS A 869 13.01 18.56 -20.50
CA HIS A 869 13.37 19.97 -20.35
C HIS A 869 12.24 20.99 -20.16
N ALA A 870 11.74 21.11 -18.93
CA ALA A 870 11.64 22.39 -18.21
C ALA A 870 11.13 22.19 -16.77
N ASN A 871 11.91 22.66 -15.79
CA ASN A 871 11.46 22.93 -14.42
C ASN A 871 10.54 24.17 -14.41
N SER A 872 9.35 24.08 -15.03
CA SER A 872 8.29 25.09 -14.85
C SER A 872 7.07 24.39 -14.28
N GLY A 873 6.89 24.56 -12.98
CA GLY A 873 5.85 23.92 -12.18
C GLY A 873 4.46 24.43 -12.52
N SER A 874 3.66 23.52 -13.07
CA SER A 874 2.32 23.19 -12.59
C SER A 874 1.84 22.00 -13.42
N HIS A 875 2.02 20.79 -12.88
CA HIS A 875 1.18 19.69 -13.34
C HIS A 875 -0.28 20.17 -13.27
N PRO A 876 -1.14 19.95 -14.28
CA PRO A 876 -2.57 20.14 -14.07
C PRO A 876 -2.91 19.36 -12.81
N ASN A 877 -3.43 20.07 -11.80
CA ASN A 877 -3.76 19.43 -10.52
C ASN A 877 -4.50 18.15 -10.84
N GLU A 878 -4.04 17.00 -10.36
CA GLU A 878 -4.62 15.71 -10.74
C GLU A 878 -6.14 15.69 -10.54
N ASP A 879 -6.66 16.51 -9.62
CA ASP A 879 -8.08 16.74 -9.36
C ASP A 879 -8.90 17.30 -10.54
N GLN A 880 -8.26 17.85 -11.58
CA GLN A 880 -8.90 18.41 -12.78
C GLN A 880 -9.07 17.40 -13.92
N LEU A 881 -8.55 16.18 -13.80
CA LEU A 881 -8.62 15.15 -14.85
C LEU A 881 -9.96 14.40 -14.87
N PHE A 882 -10.30 13.81 -16.02
CA PHE A 882 -11.54 13.07 -16.30
C PHE A 882 -11.66 11.76 -15.50
N HIS A 883 -11.99 11.86 -14.21
CA HIS A 883 -12.07 10.73 -13.27
C HIS A 883 -13.48 10.41 -12.82
N LEU A 884 -13.75 9.13 -12.53
CA LEU A 884 -15.00 8.72 -11.90
C LEU A 884 -14.95 9.03 -10.40
N ARG A 885 -16.13 9.30 -9.83
CA ARG A 885 -16.26 9.59 -8.39
C ARG A 885 -17.33 8.72 -7.75
N GLY A 886 -16.95 8.13 -6.62
CA GLY A 886 -17.83 7.43 -5.71
C GLY A 886 -18.18 8.30 -4.52
N TYR A 887 -19.41 8.21 -4.03
CA TYR A 887 -19.94 9.02 -2.93
C TYR A 887 -20.80 8.16 -2.00
N GLY A 888 -21.00 8.66 -0.78
CA GLY A 888 -21.87 8.01 0.21
C GLY A 888 -21.32 6.71 0.79
N PHE A 889 -20.00 6.50 0.70
CA PHE A 889 -19.31 5.46 1.44
C PHE A 889 -19.06 5.88 2.89
N GLU A 890 -18.79 4.92 3.78
CA GLU A 890 -18.40 5.22 5.17
C GLU A 890 -17.08 6.03 5.17
N PRO A 891 -16.95 7.13 5.93
CA PRO A 891 -15.72 7.93 5.98
C PRO A 891 -14.49 7.14 6.45
N ASN A 892 -13.32 7.39 5.85
CA ASN A 892 -12.02 6.79 6.21
C ASN A 892 -12.02 5.25 6.25
N LYS A 893 -12.83 4.60 5.40
CA LYS A 893 -13.00 3.14 5.39
C LYS A 893 -12.37 2.51 4.15
N LEU A 894 -11.72 1.36 4.33
CA LEU A 894 -11.27 0.52 3.23
C LEU A 894 -12.49 -0.05 2.48
N LEU A 895 -12.64 0.31 1.21
CA LEU A 895 -13.80 -0.08 0.38
C LEU A 895 -13.54 -1.31 -0.49
N MET A 896 -12.27 -1.69 -0.63
CA MET A 896 -11.84 -2.79 -1.49
C MET A 896 -11.94 -4.15 -0.79
N LYS A 897 -12.57 -5.12 -1.45
CA LYS A 897 -12.62 -6.53 -1.04
C LYS A 897 -11.83 -7.40 -1.99
N ASN A 898 -10.90 -8.17 -1.46
CA ASN A 898 -10.07 -9.06 -2.27
C ASN A 898 -10.82 -10.36 -2.62
N HIS A 899 -10.68 -10.80 -3.87
CA HIS A 899 -11.15 -12.08 -4.37
C HIS A 899 -10.15 -12.66 -5.38
N SER A 900 -9.74 -13.91 -5.18
CA SER A 900 -8.85 -14.62 -6.10
C SER A 900 -9.62 -15.08 -7.33
N VAL A 901 -9.12 -14.73 -8.52
CA VAL A 901 -9.70 -15.11 -9.81
C VAL A 901 -8.65 -15.83 -10.64
N ASN A 902 -9.05 -16.92 -11.28
CA ASN A 902 -8.26 -17.59 -12.30
C ASN A 902 -8.74 -17.14 -13.67
N TYR A 903 -7.85 -16.69 -14.53
CA TYR A 903 -8.20 -16.25 -15.88
C TYR A 903 -7.20 -16.81 -16.89
N SER A 904 -7.64 -16.92 -18.14
CA SER A 904 -6.83 -17.43 -19.25
C SER A 904 -6.46 -16.28 -20.15
N MET A 905 -5.18 -16.20 -20.52
CA MET A 905 -4.64 -15.14 -21.36
C MET A 905 -3.86 -15.73 -22.54
N LEU A 906 -3.78 -15.01 -23.65
CA LEU A 906 -2.90 -15.38 -24.78
C LEU A 906 -1.45 -15.52 -24.30
N SER A 907 -0.80 -16.62 -24.69
CA SER A 907 0.60 -16.86 -24.34
C SER A 907 1.51 -16.08 -25.29
N SER A 908 2.40 -15.25 -24.73
CA SER A 908 3.47 -14.59 -25.50
C SER A 908 4.48 -15.57 -26.09
N LYS A 909 4.55 -16.77 -25.50
CA LYS A 909 5.44 -17.88 -25.88
C LYS A 909 4.74 -18.85 -26.81
N PHE A 910 4.14 -18.31 -27.87
CA PHE A 910 3.42 -19.11 -28.86
C PHE A 910 4.36 -19.91 -29.79
N ASP A 911 5.64 -19.54 -29.83
CA ASP A 911 6.73 -20.23 -30.54
C ASP A 911 7.48 -21.22 -29.66
N GLU A 912 7.38 -21.10 -28.34
CA GLU A 912 7.87 -22.12 -27.44
C GLU A 912 6.86 -23.25 -27.37
N ASN A 913 7.40 -24.46 -27.41
CA ASN A 913 6.61 -25.65 -27.22
C ASN A 913 6.28 -25.78 -25.73
N ASP A 914 5.21 -25.08 -25.30
CA ASP A 914 4.70 -25.09 -23.94
C ASP A 914 3.30 -25.69 -23.81
N SER A 915 3.18 -26.69 -22.93
CA SER A 915 1.98 -27.42 -22.54
C SER A 915 2.11 -27.79 -21.07
N VAL A 916 1.11 -27.42 -20.29
CA VAL A 916 1.00 -27.74 -18.87
C VAL A 916 0.50 -29.17 -18.67
N ASP A 917 -0.19 -29.74 -19.66
CA ASP A 917 -0.71 -31.10 -19.61
C ASP A 917 0.24 -32.08 -20.29
N LYS A 918 0.69 -33.08 -19.52
CA LYS A 918 1.48 -34.22 -19.99
C LYS A 918 0.60 -35.40 -20.40
N VAL A 919 -0.68 -35.38 -20.02
CA VAL A 919 -1.65 -36.39 -20.42
C VAL A 919 -2.15 -36.06 -21.82
N ARG A 920 -1.85 -36.95 -22.77
CA ARG A 920 -2.26 -36.77 -24.17
C ARG A 920 -3.33 -37.78 -24.51
N VAL A 921 -4.59 -37.35 -24.43
CA VAL A 921 -5.71 -38.17 -24.90
C VAL A 921 -5.63 -38.25 -26.42
N ARG A 922 -5.49 -39.48 -26.95
CA ARG A 922 -5.30 -39.70 -28.40
C ARG A 922 -6.60 -39.79 -29.17
N SER A 923 -7.65 -40.32 -28.53
CA SER A 923 -8.93 -40.52 -29.21
C SER A 923 -10.12 -40.28 -28.31
N PHE A 924 -11.17 -39.66 -28.83
CA PHE A 924 -12.46 -39.53 -28.17
C PHE A 924 -13.55 -40.29 -28.93
N GLN A 925 -14.50 -40.88 -28.21
CA GLN A 925 -15.75 -41.38 -28.80
C GLN A 925 -16.75 -40.25 -29.08
N ASP A 926 -16.64 -39.18 -28.31
CA ASP A 926 -17.52 -38.02 -28.35
C ASP A 926 -16.96 -36.96 -29.29
N LEU A 927 -17.76 -36.53 -30.26
CA LEU A 927 -17.36 -35.63 -31.35
C LEU A 927 -17.16 -34.19 -30.85
N GLU A 928 -17.86 -33.78 -29.79
CA GLU A 928 -17.72 -32.44 -29.20
C GLU A 928 -16.34 -32.26 -28.54
N LYS A 929 -15.80 -33.32 -27.94
CA LYS A 929 -14.48 -33.31 -27.26
C LYS A 929 -13.30 -33.30 -28.24
N LEU A 930 -13.54 -33.68 -29.50
CA LEU A 930 -12.51 -33.71 -30.53
C LEU A 930 -12.04 -32.28 -30.88
N ASN A 931 -12.93 -31.31 -30.78
CA ASN A 931 -12.62 -29.89 -30.94
C ASN A 931 -11.81 -29.30 -29.76
N GLU A 932 -11.77 -29.98 -28.60
CA GLU A 932 -11.02 -29.51 -27.43
C GLU A 932 -9.53 -29.93 -27.49
N TYR A 933 -9.21 -31.02 -28.20
CA TYR A 933 -7.86 -31.56 -28.29
C TYR A 933 -7.47 -31.72 -29.75
N SER A 934 -6.74 -30.74 -30.27
CA SER A 934 -6.37 -30.62 -31.68
C SER A 934 -5.38 -31.69 -32.19
N TYR A 935 -4.84 -32.53 -31.31
CA TYR A 935 -4.04 -33.72 -31.63
C TYR A 935 -4.78 -35.05 -31.40
N SER A 936 -6.08 -34.99 -31.09
CA SER A 936 -6.94 -36.17 -30.89
C SER A 936 -7.74 -36.49 -32.14
N GLU A 937 -8.00 -37.77 -32.39
CA GLU A 937 -8.82 -38.22 -33.51
C GLU A 937 -10.04 -39.00 -33.01
N LEU A 938 -10.97 -39.34 -33.90
CA LEU A 938 -12.16 -40.11 -33.52
C LEU A 938 -11.74 -41.54 -33.18
N ALA A 939 -12.15 -42.03 -32.00
CA ALA A 939 -11.87 -43.41 -31.60
C ALA A 939 -12.58 -44.41 -32.53
N PRO A 940 -11.99 -45.59 -32.82
CA PRO A 940 -10.72 -46.11 -32.31
C PRO A 940 -9.50 -45.75 -33.20
N ILE A 941 -8.37 -45.45 -32.56
CA ILE A 941 -7.07 -45.27 -33.22
C ILE A 941 -6.19 -46.49 -32.93
N PHE A 942 -5.61 -47.10 -33.96
CA PHE A 942 -4.76 -48.28 -33.84
C PHE A 942 -3.25 -47.99 -33.90
N GLN A 943 -2.86 -46.82 -34.42
CA GLN A 943 -1.46 -46.39 -34.50
C GLN A 943 -1.35 -44.88 -34.31
N ILE A 944 -0.34 -44.45 -33.55
CA ILE A 944 -0.04 -43.03 -33.36
C ILE A 944 0.79 -42.58 -34.57
N SER A 945 0.36 -41.51 -35.24
CA SER A 945 1.15 -40.84 -36.29
C SER A 945 2.56 -40.51 -35.79
N GLU A 946 3.60 -40.70 -36.62
CA GLU A 946 4.99 -40.40 -36.24
C GLU A 946 5.19 -38.96 -35.77
N ASN A 947 4.44 -38.03 -36.36
CA ASN A 947 4.42 -36.60 -35.99
C ASN A 947 3.88 -36.36 -34.55
N ASN A 948 3.14 -37.33 -34.00
CA ASN A 948 2.49 -37.25 -32.70
C ASN A 948 3.24 -38.03 -31.59
N GLN A 949 4.41 -38.61 -31.89
CA GLN A 949 5.24 -39.32 -30.90
C GLN A 949 5.77 -38.36 -29.81
N ALA A 950 5.86 -38.85 -28.57
CA ALA A 950 6.35 -38.06 -27.45
C ALA A 950 7.88 -38.03 -27.41
N ARG A 951 8.47 -36.83 -27.23
CA ARG A 951 9.86 -36.64 -26.83
C ARG A 951 9.87 -36.02 -25.45
N ASP A 952 9.99 -36.86 -24.43
CA ASP A 952 10.05 -36.41 -23.05
C ASP A 952 11.50 -35.99 -22.70
N ASP A 953 11.65 -34.87 -22.00
CA ASP A 953 12.92 -34.37 -21.48
C ASP A 953 12.74 -34.13 -19.98
N ASN A 954 13.76 -34.50 -19.20
CA ASN A 954 13.68 -34.44 -17.73
C ASN A 954 14.22 -33.11 -17.17
N ARG A 955 14.61 -32.16 -18.02
CA ARG A 955 15.08 -30.85 -17.57
C ARG A 955 13.94 -30.00 -17.04
N PHE A 956 14.23 -29.25 -15.98
CA PHE A 956 13.32 -28.29 -15.37
C PHE A 956 14.10 -27.04 -14.91
N SER A 957 13.58 -25.85 -15.19
CA SER A 957 14.13 -24.59 -14.69
C SER A 957 13.04 -23.68 -14.13
N ILE A 958 13.45 -22.80 -13.22
CA ILE A 958 12.62 -21.71 -12.71
C ILE A 958 13.28 -20.42 -13.18
N ASP A 959 12.66 -19.72 -14.12
CA ASP A 959 13.26 -18.54 -14.73
C ASP A 959 12.55 -17.28 -14.20
N LEU A 960 13.31 -16.33 -13.65
CA LEU A 960 12.86 -14.97 -13.38
C LEU A 960 13.17 -14.12 -14.61
N ASN A 961 12.13 -13.65 -15.29
CA ASN A 961 12.28 -12.85 -16.49
C ASN A 961 11.76 -11.43 -16.28
N ALA A 962 12.62 -10.43 -16.53
CA ALA A 962 12.26 -9.03 -16.42
C ALA A 962 11.27 -8.58 -17.51
N THR A 963 11.31 -9.18 -18.71
CA THR A 963 10.41 -8.83 -19.82
C THR A 963 9.07 -9.56 -19.77
N LYS A 964 8.88 -10.50 -18.85
CA LYS A 964 7.61 -11.24 -18.71
C LYS A 964 6.43 -10.31 -18.45
N ALA A 965 6.58 -9.35 -17.52
CA ALA A 965 5.51 -8.42 -17.19
C ALA A 965 5.15 -7.53 -18.38
N LEU A 966 6.14 -7.20 -19.22
CA LEU A 966 5.97 -6.47 -20.47
C LEU A 966 5.23 -7.33 -21.50
N ASP A 967 5.65 -8.58 -21.70
CA ASP A 967 5.00 -9.53 -22.60
C ASP A 967 3.55 -9.82 -22.22
N GLU A 968 3.27 -10.01 -20.93
CA GLU A 968 1.92 -10.17 -20.40
C GLU A 968 1.08 -8.89 -20.51
N ASP A 969 1.67 -7.72 -20.71
CA ASP A 969 0.91 -6.51 -20.96
C ASP A 969 0.68 -6.29 -22.46
N ILE A 970 1.68 -6.54 -23.29
CA ILE A 970 1.58 -6.58 -24.76
C ILE A 970 0.47 -7.54 -25.20
N MET A 971 0.40 -8.74 -24.63
CA MET A 971 -0.62 -9.73 -25.01
C MET A 971 -2.06 -9.29 -24.66
N LYS A 972 -2.27 -8.26 -23.83
CA LYS A 972 -3.62 -7.70 -23.56
C LYS A 972 -4.17 -6.87 -24.73
N LEU A 973 -3.30 -6.52 -25.68
CA LEU A 973 -3.62 -5.69 -26.85
C LEU A 973 -4.38 -6.47 -27.93
N PHE A 974 -4.25 -7.80 -27.92
CA PHE A 974 -4.71 -8.68 -28.99
C PHE A 974 -5.91 -9.50 -28.55
N ASP A 975 -6.89 -9.69 -29.44
CA ASP A 975 -8.05 -10.56 -29.22
C ASP A 975 -7.72 -12.03 -29.51
N SER A 976 -6.78 -12.25 -30.43
CA SER A 976 -6.35 -13.52 -30.98
C SER A 976 -4.91 -13.43 -31.48
N LEU A 977 -4.27 -14.59 -31.64
CA LEU A 977 -2.93 -14.67 -32.23
C LEU A 977 -2.94 -14.61 -33.77
N ASP A 978 -4.10 -14.47 -34.40
CA ASP A 978 -4.25 -14.31 -35.85
C ASP A 978 -3.55 -13.05 -36.35
N THR A 979 -3.49 -12.01 -35.51
CA THR A 979 -2.72 -10.78 -35.77
C THR A 979 -1.22 -11.06 -35.95
N PHE A 980 -0.65 -11.97 -35.17
CA PHE A 980 0.73 -12.42 -35.32
C PHE A 980 0.90 -13.32 -36.55
N ASP A 981 -0.08 -14.19 -36.83
CA ASP A 981 -0.06 -15.04 -38.02
C ASP A 981 -0.03 -14.20 -39.31
N GLY A 982 -0.89 -13.17 -39.41
CA GLY A 982 -0.89 -12.21 -40.50
C GLY A 982 0.43 -11.42 -40.58
N ALA A 983 0.89 -10.86 -39.46
CA ALA A 983 2.10 -10.04 -39.43
C ALA A 983 3.39 -10.82 -39.76
N LEU A 984 3.45 -12.12 -39.43
CA LEU A 984 4.59 -12.98 -39.70
C LEU A 984 4.50 -13.71 -41.05
N GLY A 985 3.28 -14.02 -41.49
CA GLY A 985 2.99 -14.85 -42.66
C GLY A 985 2.68 -14.09 -43.95
N ASP A 986 2.65 -12.75 -43.93
CA ASP A 986 2.38 -11.96 -45.14
C ASP A 986 3.45 -12.20 -46.23
N PRO A 987 3.07 -12.72 -47.42
CA PRO A 987 4.04 -12.98 -48.48
C PRO A 987 4.70 -11.70 -49.02
N ARG A 988 4.07 -10.52 -48.88
CA ARG A 988 4.63 -9.24 -49.37
C ARG A 988 5.92 -8.87 -48.68
N ILE A 989 6.06 -9.27 -47.42
CA ILE A 989 7.24 -8.96 -46.63
C ILE A 989 8.34 -10.02 -46.78
N MET A 990 8.22 -11.04 -47.62
CA MET A 990 9.22 -12.14 -47.69
C MET A 990 10.68 -11.63 -47.87
N PHE A 991 10.89 -10.58 -48.65
CA PHE A 991 12.22 -9.99 -48.91
C PHE A 991 12.57 -8.79 -48.03
N GLU A 992 11.67 -8.34 -47.17
CA GLU A 992 11.92 -7.22 -46.25
C GLU A 992 12.85 -7.63 -45.11
N ASP A 993 13.68 -6.71 -44.61
CA ASP A 993 14.62 -6.97 -43.52
C ASP A 993 13.94 -7.16 -42.16
N SER A 994 12.73 -6.62 -41.98
CA SER A 994 11.97 -6.68 -40.73
C SER A 994 10.49 -7.00 -40.94
N TYR A 995 9.77 -7.21 -39.84
CA TYR A 995 8.31 -7.35 -39.82
C TYR A 995 7.68 -5.96 -39.60
N VAL A 996 7.30 -5.29 -40.69
CA VAL A 996 6.79 -3.89 -40.66
C VAL A 996 5.58 -3.74 -39.73
N GLU A 997 4.64 -4.69 -39.75
CA GLU A 997 3.44 -4.64 -38.91
C GLU A 997 3.78 -4.79 -37.41
N LEU A 998 4.71 -5.69 -37.04
CA LEU A 998 5.17 -5.83 -35.66
C LEU A 998 5.91 -4.57 -35.19
N GLU A 999 6.67 -3.91 -36.06
CA GLU A 999 7.34 -2.65 -35.72
C GLU A 999 6.33 -1.52 -35.46
N ASN A 1000 5.25 -1.46 -36.25
CA ASN A 1000 4.18 -0.49 -36.03
C ASN A 1000 3.44 -0.76 -34.72
N LEU A 1001 3.10 -2.02 -34.42
CA LEU A 1001 2.50 -2.42 -33.15
C LEU A 1001 3.41 -2.08 -31.97
N ARG A 1002 4.72 -2.29 -32.11
CA ARG A 1002 5.72 -1.88 -31.12
C ARG A 1002 5.69 -0.37 -30.90
N LYS A 1003 5.68 0.44 -31.97
CA LYS A 1003 5.60 1.90 -31.87
C LYS A 1003 4.29 2.37 -31.22
N VAL A 1004 3.19 1.65 -31.43
CA VAL A 1004 1.90 1.95 -30.78
C VAL A 1004 1.99 1.66 -29.29
N TYR A 1005 2.41 0.45 -28.90
CA TYR A 1005 2.46 0.02 -27.50
C TYR A 1005 3.45 0.82 -26.64
N PHE A 1006 4.66 1.12 -27.15
CA PHE A 1006 5.66 1.85 -26.37
C PHE A 1006 5.31 3.34 -26.16
N LYS A 1007 4.27 3.87 -26.83
CA LYS A 1007 3.74 5.21 -26.52
C LYS A 1007 2.96 5.22 -25.20
N ASP A 1008 2.39 4.09 -24.76
CA ASP A 1008 1.63 3.98 -23.51
C ASP A 1008 2.51 3.89 -22.25
N LEU A 1009 3.80 3.56 -22.40
CA LEU A 1009 4.70 3.32 -21.27
C LEU A 1009 5.12 4.63 -20.60
N ILE A 1010 4.51 4.92 -19.45
CA ILE A 1010 4.74 6.14 -18.67
C ILE A 1010 6.05 6.07 -17.84
N THR A 1011 6.44 4.89 -17.38
CA THR A 1011 7.55 4.70 -16.43
C THR A 1011 8.60 3.72 -16.94
N ARG A 1012 9.85 3.93 -16.51
CA ARG A 1012 10.96 3.00 -16.79
C ARG A 1012 10.87 1.79 -15.86
N LEU A 1013 11.24 0.62 -16.39
CA LEU A 1013 11.32 -0.62 -15.61
C LEU A 1013 12.51 -0.55 -14.63
N ASP A 1014 12.26 -0.81 -13.35
CA ASP A 1014 13.32 -0.86 -12.33
C ASP A 1014 13.99 -2.24 -12.26
N LEU A 1015 15.00 -2.42 -13.11
CA LEU A 1015 15.79 -3.67 -13.17
C LEU A 1015 16.59 -3.95 -11.89
N SER A 1016 16.94 -2.90 -11.12
CA SER A 1016 17.71 -3.07 -9.88
C SER A 1016 16.90 -3.84 -8.83
N SER A 1017 15.62 -3.46 -8.67
CA SER A 1017 14.72 -4.16 -7.75
C SER A 1017 14.51 -5.63 -8.15
N TYR A 1018 14.42 -5.94 -9.45
CA TYR A 1018 14.33 -7.32 -9.95
C TYR A 1018 15.60 -8.13 -9.64
N SER A 1019 16.78 -7.54 -9.85
CA SER A 1019 18.06 -8.21 -9.57
C SER A 1019 18.27 -8.48 -8.08
N GLN A 1020 17.90 -7.53 -7.22
CA GLN A 1020 17.97 -7.69 -5.76
C GLN A 1020 17.01 -8.78 -5.28
N PHE A 1021 15.78 -8.79 -5.80
CA PHE A 1021 14.81 -9.84 -5.51
C PHE A 1021 15.29 -11.22 -5.97
N PHE A 1022 15.87 -11.33 -7.17
CA PHE A 1022 16.44 -12.58 -7.68
C PHE A 1022 17.52 -13.12 -6.75
N THR A 1023 18.50 -12.28 -6.41
CA THR A 1023 19.64 -12.66 -5.56
C THR A 1023 19.14 -13.17 -4.20
N TRP A 1024 18.21 -12.45 -3.58
CA TRP A 1024 17.61 -12.88 -2.33
C TRP A 1024 16.84 -14.21 -2.46
N PHE A 1025 16.04 -14.38 -3.51
CA PHE A 1025 15.25 -15.59 -3.69
C PHE A 1025 16.12 -16.82 -3.94
N ASP A 1026 17.15 -16.69 -4.77
CA ASP A 1026 18.09 -17.77 -5.08
C ASP A 1026 18.85 -18.20 -3.82
N ASP A 1027 19.44 -17.25 -3.10
CA ASP A 1027 20.18 -17.50 -1.85
C ASP A 1027 19.31 -18.17 -0.77
N ALA A 1028 18.05 -17.74 -0.63
CA ALA A 1028 17.18 -18.19 0.46
C ALA A 1028 16.42 -19.50 0.17
N PHE A 1029 16.02 -19.75 -1.08
CA PHE A 1029 15.02 -20.78 -1.38
C PHE A 1029 15.48 -21.87 -2.35
N THR A 1030 16.58 -21.71 -3.08
CA THR A 1030 17.00 -22.71 -4.09
C THR A 1030 17.21 -24.10 -3.47
N ASN A 1031 17.93 -24.19 -2.34
CA ASN A 1031 18.12 -25.46 -1.64
C ASN A 1031 16.84 -26.03 -1.05
N LEU A 1032 15.90 -25.18 -0.63
CA LEU A 1032 14.60 -25.59 -0.13
C LEU A 1032 13.75 -26.19 -1.27
N ILE A 1033 13.75 -25.55 -2.45
CA ILE A 1033 13.05 -26.02 -3.65
C ILE A 1033 13.59 -27.38 -4.10
N VAL A 1034 14.92 -27.57 -4.10
CA VAL A 1034 15.56 -28.84 -4.48
C VAL A 1034 15.03 -30.02 -3.64
N GLN A 1035 14.70 -29.81 -2.36
CA GLN A 1035 14.13 -30.86 -1.49
C GLN A 1035 12.71 -31.31 -1.92
N PHE A 1036 12.00 -30.53 -2.75
CA PHE A 1036 10.68 -30.86 -3.30
C PHE A 1036 10.71 -31.42 -4.73
N ILE A 1037 11.87 -31.34 -5.41
CA ILE A 1037 12.03 -31.83 -6.78
C ILE A 1037 12.31 -33.35 -6.78
N PRO A 1038 11.72 -34.14 -7.72
CA PRO A 1038 12.03 -35.55 -7.84
C PRO A 1038 13.48 -35.81 -8.30
N ILE A 1039 14.10 -36.88 -7.81
CA ILE A 1039 15.48 -37.26 -8.15
C ILE A 1039 15.71 -37.46 -9.67
N ARG A 1040 14.67 -37.87 -10.41
CA ARG A 1040 14.76 -38.09 -11.87
C ARG A 1040 14.84 -36.79 -12.68
N THR A 1041 14.43 -35.67 -12.11
CA THR A 1041 14.38 -34.39 -12.79
C THR A 1041 15.75 -33.71 -12.73
N ARG A 1042 16.26 -33.28 -13.89
CA ARG A 1042 17.49 -32.48 -13.96
C ARG A 1042 17.15 -31.01 -13.75
N PHE A 1043 17.22 -30.56 -12.50
CA PHE A 1043 16.99 -29.15 -12.16
C PHE A 1043 18.16 -28.28 -12.64
N LEU A 1044 17.87 -27.26 -13.43
CA LEU A 1044 18.87 -26.32 -13.97
C LEU A 1044 19.12 -25.12 -13.04
N GLY A 1045 18.39 -24.99 -11.94
CA GLY A 1045 18.49 -23.87 -11.01
C GLY A 1045 17.38 -22.83 -11.19
N VAL A 1046 17.45 -21.78 -10.37
CA VAL A 1046 16.67 -20.56 -10.53
C VAL A 1046 17.51 -19.59 -11.37
N ASN A 1047 17.04 -19.22 -12.56
CA ASN A 1047 17.83 -18.40 -13.51
C ASN A 1047 17.25 -16.99 -13.62
N TYR A 1048 18.12 -15.99 -13.74
CA TYR A 1048 17.73 -14.66 -14.19
C TYR A 1048 17.87 -14.59 -15.72
N VAL A 1049 16.75 -14.43 -16.43
CA VAL A 1049 16.71 -14.48 -17.90
C VAL A 1049 16.32 -13.11 -18.46
N ILE A 1050 17.07 -12.66 -19.47
CA ILE A 1050 16.74 -11.50 -20.29
C ILE A 1050 16.47 -12.02 -21.69
N GLN A 1051 15.28 -11.73 -22.22
CA GLN A 1051 14.84 -12.15 -23.55
C GLN A 1051 14.16 -11.00 -24.29
N SER A 1052 14.15 -11.05 -25.62
CA SER A 1052 13.35 -10.14 -26.44
C SER A 1052 11.87 -10.25 -26.12
N HIS A 1053 11.16 -9.13 -26.22
CA HIS A 1053 9.72 -9.09 -25.97
C HIS A 1053 8.93 -9.67 -27.15
N ALA A 1054 7.65 -9.98 -26.98
CA ALA A 1054 6.82 -10.69 -27.96
C ALA A 1054 6.76 -10.02 -29.37
N LEU A 1055 6.82 -8.68 -29.42
CA LEU A 1055 6.84 -7.90 -30.67
C LEU A 1055 8.23 -7.74 -31.31
N GLU A 1056 9.29 -8.22 -30.68
CA GLU A 1056 10.67 -8.14 -31.18
C GLU A 1056 11.09 -9.54 -31.62
N ARG A 1057 11.01 -9.78 -32.92
CA ARG A 1057 11.36 -11.06 -33.53
C ARG A 1057 12.39 -10.85 -34.62
N HIS A 1058 13.40 -11.73 -34.60
CA HIS A 1058 14.37 -11.80 -35.68
C HIS A 1058 13.71 -12.44 -36.90
N LYS A 1059 14.02 -11.91 -38.07
CA LYS A 1059 13.53 -12.42 -39.34
C LYS A 1059 14.67 -13.11 -40.08
N PHE A 1060 14.38 -14.25 -40.68
CA PHE A 1060 15.31 -14.88 -41.60
C PHE A 1060 15.27 -14.16 -42.96
N LYS A 1061 16.41 -13.64 -43.40
CA LYS A 1061 16.51 -12.90 -44.66
C LYS A 1061 16.62 -13.86 -45.85
N TYR A 1062 15.71 -13.73 -46.81
CA TYR A 1062 15.78 -14.45 -48.07
C TYR A 1062 16.60 -13.64 -49.08
N ASN A 1063 17.84 -14.06 -49.35
CA ASN A 1063 18.75 -13.39 -50.29
C ASN A 1063 18.44 -13.72 -51.78
N PHE A 1064 17.19 -14.00 -52.12
CA PHE A 1064 16.76 -14.35 -53.48
C PHE A 1064 16.02 -13.21 -54.20
N ASP A 1065 15.98 -12.02 -53.60
CA ASP A 1065 15.40 -10.80 -54.16
C ASP A 1065 15.94 -10.50 -55.58
N HIS A 1066 17.24 -10.69 -55.78
CA HIS A 1066 17.91 -10.53 -57.08
C HIS A 1066 17.35 -11.46 -58.16
N MET A 1067 16.86 -12.65 -57.80
CA MET A 1067 16.34 -13.63 -58.74
C MET A 1067 14.99 -13.20 -59.36
N TYR A 1068 14.22 -12.36 -58.64
CA TYR A 1068 12.93 -11.83 -59.09
C TYR A 1068 13.05 -10.46 -59.78
N LEU A 1069 14.13 -9.72 -59.54
CA LEU A 1069 14.42 -8.43 -60.18
C LEU A 1069 15.14 -8.60 -61.53
N MET A 1070 15.75 -9.75 -61.81
CA MET A 1070 16.37 -10.02 -63.10
C MET A 1070 15.33 -10.36 -64.17
N ASN A 1071 14.98 -9.34 -64.96
CA ASN A 1071 14.42 -9.56 -66.29
C ASN A 1071 15.43 -10.41 -67.09
N ARG A 1072 14.95 -11.52 -67.66
CA ARG A 1072 15.68 -12.48 -68.51
C ARG A 1072 16.84 -11.81 -69.28
N ARG A 1073 18.06 -12.08 -68.82
CA ARG A 1073 19.37 -12.09 -69.51
C ARG A 1073 20.41 -11.32 -68.68
N GLU A 1074 21.12 -12.05 -67.83
CA GLU A 1074 22.58 -12.04 -67.83
C GLU A 1074 23.11 -13.28 -67.08
N PRO A 1075 24.24 -13.86 -67.52
CA PRO A 1075 24.73 -15.12 -66.99
C PRO A 1075 25.47 -14.93 -65.67
N ALA A 1076 25.34 -15.94 -64.82
CA ALA A 1076 25.88 -16.03 -63.47
C ALA A 1076 27.39 -15.68 -63.35
N PHE A 1077 27.71 -14.82 -62.39
CA PHE A 1077 29.02 -14.69 -61.74
C PHE A 1077 28.74 -14.46 -60.26
N SER A 1078 28.91 -15.45 -59.37
CA SER A 1078 30.12 -16.05 -58.77
C SER A 1078 30.15 -15.66 -57.29
N PHE A 1079 29.97 -16.66 -56.43
CA PHE A 1079 29.98 -16.57 -54.97
C PHE A 1079 31.33 -16.04 -54.44
N GLU A 1080 31.27 -15.00 -53.60
CA GLU A 1080 32.17 -14.78 -52.45
C GLU A 1080 31.33 -14.60 -51.19
#